data_AF-A0AA39FLU0-F1
#
_entry.id   AF-A0AA39FLU0-F1
#
_cell.length_a   1.000
_cell.length_b   1.000
_cell.length_c   1.000
_cell.angle_alpha   90.00
_cell.angle_beta   90.00
_cell.angle_gamma   90.00
#
_symmetry.space_group_name_H-M   'P 1'
#
loop_
_entity.id
_entity.type
_entity.pdbx_description
1 polymer ?
#
loop_
_entity_poly.entity_id
_entity_poly.type
_entity_poly.pdbx_seq_one_letter_code
_entity_poly.pdbx_strand_id
1 'polypeptide(L)'
;MRCLLLLLALTAAVHCDQPFNTLFSWKQIDYNFLNDSMRKAYIESGDYVQDTAVPLGLNVWGDKLFITVPRWKKGVPANLNYINITEAVAANETSPLLNPYPDWESNDIHSPDSIINILRVRIDECARLWAVDSGVDDILGEFNSVQPKRLIAIDLNTNKDSDIHSDSFFADTVIDVDPNNCSDAYVYNSDLGANGLVVYSLAKNDSWRITHNYFRVDPLNSNYNVSGTIFQWTDGLFGMALSSPNENGSKTLYFHPMGGIHEFSVSTDLLKNQTALADPHYWREFHIAGNKGPNSQGTSSMIDKDTGIIYFTQLNKNAVSCWDTHNELNPDTFRIVAQDDEKLVFPNDIIIEPKTRKFYCLSDKLQLLQYSKYNPEETNFYVHVATLDDLTAACRQDSKPKMHLDHTFLDANMRKLYIKARNNYQENAVPYGLNILDDRLFLTVTRCSNGFPANLNYINITEAQASNQLSPLLNSYPEQELNYIVFDDSIINIRRFAIDACNRLWGIDGGDIIGNSKFPKLKRLLAIDLVTNKVVVSHTFSDDIQRNSFFVNTIVDVEPQNCSDAYVYNADRDNNGIVVYSMAKNSSWRISHNYFHGDPFNGDFNVNGRIYQSTEGIIGMVLSAPKWDGSKTLYFHSLSGIHEFSVSTNILKNKTQIYYPRYLRQFRVTGNRGLNTQSTSSVLDESTGIIYFTQVNKNAIACWDTQNELKPETFIIVAEDDERLIYPNDIVIDPKTRKLYVLSNNLPVLHYGKYNPTKNNFYILVASLDELTAACRSESGNWFMRKIKGGAVKVKSVFGF
;
A
#
# COMPACT_ATOMS: atom_id res chain seq x y z
N MET A 1 -31.90 -60.74 27.21
CA MET A 1 -32.75 -59.74 27.90
C MET A 1 -31.83 -58.64 28.42
N ARG A 2 -32.14 -57.38 28.05
CA ARG A 2 -31.43 -56.11 28.35
C ARG A 2 -30.27 -55.77 27.41
N CYS A 3 -30.37 -54.57 26.81
CA CYS A 3 -29.42 -53.82 25.98
C CYS A 3 -29.60 -53.77 24.45
N LEU A 4 -30.81 -54.00 23.92
CA LEU A 4 -31.26 -53.41 22.65
C LEU A 4 -32.58 -52.70 22.94
N LEU A 5 -32.60 -51.36 23.12
CA LEU A 5 -33.78 -50.47 23.04
C LEU A 5 -33.54 -49.02 23.54
N LEU A 6 -32.34 -48.44 23.38
CA LEU A 6 -32.06 -47.06 23.85
C LEU A 6 -31.12 -46.25 22.93
N LEU A 7 -31.34 -46.35 21.60
CA LEU A 7 -30.63 -45.53 20.60
C LEU A 7 -31.59 -44.92 19.55
N LEU A 8 -32.80 -44.58 19.98
CA LEU A 8 -33.83 -43.92 19.17
C LEU A 8 -34.47 -42.78 19.99
N ALA A 9 -33.69 -41.73 20.26
CA ALA A 9 -34.21 -40.41 20.64
C ALA A 9 -33.07 -39.37 20.54
N LEU A 10 -33.38 -38.25 19.88
CA LEU A 10 -32.59 -37.01 19.75
C LEU A 10 -31.53 -36.95 18.64
N THR A 11 -31.96 -37.11 17.39
CA THR A 11 -31.51 -36.18 16.33
C THR A 11 -32.53 -35.04 16.26
N ALA A 12 -32.52 -34.16 17.27
CA ALA A 12 -32.99 -32.80 17.02
C ALA A 12 -31.95 -32.21 16.06
N ALA A 13 -32.33 -32.01 14.79
CA ALA A 13 -31.60 -31.10 13.94
C ALA A 13 -31.56 -29.78 14.70
N VAL A 14 -30.39 -29.43 15.23
CA VAL A 14 -30.13 -28.05 15.65
C VAL A 14 -30.16 -27.27 14.34
N HIS A 15 -31.35 -26.78 13.96
CA HIS A 15 -31.42 -25.58 13.16
C HIS A 15 -30.72 -24.52 14.02
N CYS A 16 -29.45 -24.30 13.74
CA CYS A 16 -28.82 -23.07 14.16
C CYS A 16 -29.53 -22.01 13.34
N ASP A 17 -30.53 -21.35 13.93
CA ASP A 17 -31.15 -20.17 13.32
C ASP A 17 -29.98 -19.25 12.94
N GLN A 18 -29.78 -19.08 11.64
CA GLN A 18 -28.81 -18.11 11.15
C GLN A 18 -29.36 -16.75 11.55
N PRO A 19 -28.60 -15.90 12.25
CA PRO A 19 -29.13 -14.63 12.75
C PRO A 19 -29.55 -13.68 11.63
N PHE A 20 -29.12 -13.95 10.40
CA PHE A 20 -29.44 -13.16 9.21
C PHE A 20 -30.66 -13.73 8.48
N ASN A 21 -31.65 -12.87 8.26
CA ASN A 21 -32.74 -13.10 7.32
C ASN A 21 -32.50 -12.31 6.06
N THR A 22 -32.72 -12.92 4.88
CA THR A 22 -32.68 -12.17 3.61
C THR A 22 -33.93 -11.31 3.51
N LEU A 23 -33.74 -9.99 3.52
CA LEU A 23 -34.82 -9.01 3.34
C LEU A 23 -35.16 -8.84 1.86
N PHE A 24 -34.13 -8.58 1.03
CA PHE A 24 -34.27 -8.44 -0.41
C PHE A 24 -33.16 -9.18 -1.13
N SER A 25 -33.41 -9.60 -2.36
CA SER A 25 -32.43 -10.23 -3.21
C SER A 25 -32.72 -9.97 -4.68
N TRP A 26 -31.68 -9.86 -5.50
CA TRP A 26 -31.81 -9.57 -6.93
C TRP A 26 -30.93 -10.49 -7.75
N LYS A 27 -31.49 -10.95 -8.87
CA LYS A 27 -30.66 -11.50 -9.95
C LYS A 27 -29.93 -10.39 -10.69
N GLN A 28 -30.67 -9.35 -11.03
CA GLN A 28 -30.16 -8.13 -11.65
C GLN A 28 -30.89 -6.95 -11.04
N ILE A 29 -30.20 -5.82 -10.92
CA ILE A 29 -30.82 -4.57 -10.46
C ILE A 29 -31.71 -4.00 -11.57
N ASP A 30 -32.85 -3.44 -11.19
CA ASP A 30 -33.73 -2.71 -12.08
C ASP A 30 -34.34 -1.50 -11.36
N TYR A 31 -34.83 -0.54 -12.15
CA TYR A 31 -35.23 0.78 -11.70
C TYR A 31 -36.71 1.03 -12.00
N ASN A 32 -37.33 1.85 -11.14
CA ASN A 32 -38.71 2.30 -11.32
C ASN A 32 -38.77 3.46 -12.32
N PHE A 33 -38.58 3.17 -13.61
CA PHE A 33 -38.69 4.15 -14.70
C PHE A 33 -40.09 4.76 -14.73
N LEU A 34 -40.18 6.07 -15.01
CA LEU A 34 -41.46 6.78 -15.07
C LEU A 34 -42.42 6.21 -16.12
N ASN A 35 -41.89 5.65 -17.21
CA ASN A 35 -42.64 4.97 -18.27
C ASN A 35 -41.70 4.16 -19.18
N ASP A 36 -42.28 3.29 -20.02
CA ASP A 36 -41.55 2.45 -20.97
C ASP A 36 -40.77 3.25 -22.04
N SER A 37 -41.22 4.46 -22.36
CA SER A 37 -40.54 5.30 -23.35
C SER A 37 -39.21 5.81 -22.80
N MET A 38 -39.17 6.22 -21.53
CA MET A 38 -37.94 6.59 -20.83
C MET A 38 -36.98 5.41 -20.75
N ARG A 39 -37.47 4.24 -20.32
CA ARG A 39 -36.65 3.01 -20.28
C ARG A 39 -36.03 2.71 -21.65
N LYS A 40 -36.83 2.75 -22.71
CA LYS A 40 -36.35 2.49 -24.08
C LYS A 40 -35.30 3.51 -24.52
N ALA A 41 -35.49 4.79 -24.21
CA ALA A 41 -34.53 5.84 -24.54
C ALA A 41 -33.16 5.60 -23.86
N TYR A 42 -33.14 5.24 -22.58
CA TYR A 42 -31.91 4.94 -21.84
C TYR A 42 -31.21 3.68 -22.36
N ILE A 43 -31.96 2.68 -22.80
CA ILE A 43 -31.38 1.47 -23.43
C ILE A 43 -30.78 1.83 -24.81
N GLU A 44 -31.48 2.63 -25.61
CA GLU A 44 -31.02 3.04 -26.94
C GLU A 44 -29.81 3.97 -26.89
N SER A 45 -29.70 4.84 -25.88
CA SER A 45 -28.53 5.70 -25.67
C SER A 45 -27.33 4.96 -25.07
N GLY A 46 -27.58 3.83 -24.39
CA GLY A 46 -26.58 3.11 -23.61
C GLY A 46 -26.43 3.61 -22.17
N ASP A 47 -27.28 4.54 -21.72
CA ASP A 47 -27.32 5.03 -20.34
C ASP A 47 -27.95 4.01 -19.37
N TYR A 48 -28.60 2.96 -19.89
CA TYR A 48 -29.00 1.78 -19.12
C TYR A 48 -28.53 0.47 -19.75
N VAL A 49 -27.62 -0.21 -19.06
CA VAL A 49 -27.17 -1.57 -19.35
C VAL A 49 -27.32 -2.39 -18.08
N GLN A 50 -28.32 -3.26 -18.04
CA GLN A 50 -28.74 -3.90 -16.79
C GLN A 50 -27.64 -4.75 -16.13
N ASP A 51 -26.81 -5.43 -16.93
CA ASP A 51 -25.76 -6.33 -16.42
C ASP A 51 -24.54 -5.61 -15.83
N THR A 52 -24.49 -4.28 -15.90
CA THR A 52 -23.42 -3.48 -15.29
C THR A 52 -23.77 -2.94 -13.89
N ALA A 53 -25.05 -2.99 -13.51
CA ALA A 53 -25.55 -2.45 -12.25
C ALA A 53 -25.28 -3.40 -11.07
N VAL A 54 -24.30 -3.04 -10.22
CA VAL A 54 -23.97 -3.76 -8.97
C VAL A 54 -24.17 -2.81 -7.79
N PRO A 55 -25.05 -3.15 -6.82
CA PRO A 55 -25.23 -2.33 -5.62
C PRO A 55 -23.98 -2.41 -4.74
N LEU A 56 -23.67 -1.36 -3.98
CA LEU A 56 -22.43 -1.31 -3.18
C LEU A 56 -22.60 -0.81 -1.75
N GLY A 57 -23.24 0.34 -1.57
CA GLY A 57 -23.44 0.97 -0.27
C GLY A 57 -24.91 0.96 0.12
N LEU A 58 -25.18 0.92 1.43
CA LEU A 58 -26.53 1.01 1.94
C LEU A 58 -26.63 1.90 3.18
N ASN A 59 -27.83 2.41 3.47
CA ASN A 59 -28.17 2.97 4.78
C ASN A 59 -29.69 2.96 4.99
N VAL A 60 -30.16 3.17 6.22
CA VAL A 60 -31.59 3.14 6.54
C VAL A 60 -31.99 4.38 7.32
N TRP A 61 -33.09 5.01 6.93
CA TRP A 61 -33.71 6.09 7.69
C TRP A 61 -35.24 6.04 7.56
N GLY A 62 -35.91 5.83 8.68
CA GLY A 62 -37.34 5.52 8.69
C GLY A 62 -37.61 4.26 7.86
N ASP A 63 -38.53 4.36 6.90
CA ASP A 63 -38.90 3.25 6.01
C ASP A 63 -38.06 3.22 4.71
N LYS A 64 -37.10 4.14 4.54
CA LYS A 64 -36.24 4.18 3.35
C LYS A 64 -34.97 3.37 3.59
N LEU A 65 -34.77 2.33 2.77
CA LEU A 65 -33.48 1.69 2.56
C LEU A 65 -32.79 2.37 1.38
N PHE A 66 -31.78 3.19 1.64
CA PHE A 66 -30.93 3.78 0.60
C PHE A 66 -29.97 2.73 0.06
N ILE A 67 -29.78 2.70 -1.26
CA ILE A 67 -28.85 1.82 -1.97
C ILE A 67 -28.12 2.64 -3.03
N THR A 68 -26.79 2.55 -3.04
CA THR A 68 -25.96 3.10 -4.12
C THR A 68 -25.66 2.02 -5.16
N VAL A 69 -25.66 2.41 -6.43
CA VAL A 69 -25.21 1.61 -7.57
C VAL A 69 -24.10 2.38 -8.27
N PRO A 70 -22.83 2.11 -7.94
CA PRO A 70 -21.71 2.85 -8.51
C PRO A 70 -21.55 2.63 -10.01
N ARG A 71 -21.09 3.67 -10.70
CA ARG A 71 -20.78 3.65 -12.15
C ARG A 71 -19.42 2.98 -12.40
N TRP A 72 -19.31 1.70 -12.03
CA TRP A 72 -18.13 0.87 -12.28
C TRP A 72 -17.88 0.67 -13.78
N LYS A 73 -18.97 0.55 -14.53
CA LYS A 73 -19.03 0.52 -16.00
C LYS A 73 -20.16 1.45 -16.44
N LYS A 74 -20.15 1.87 -17.71
CA LYS A 74 -21.27 2.61 -18.33
C LYS A 74 -22.62 1.86 -18.20
N GLY A 75 -23.71 2.61 -18.27
CA GLY A 75 -25.07 2.06 -18.29
C GLY A 75 -25.77 2.00 -16.95
N VAL A 76 -25.35 2.81 -15.97
CA VAL A 76 -26.04 2.94 -14.68
C VAL A 76 -26.89 4.23 -14.68
N PRO A 77 -28.23 4.10 -14.74
CA PRO A 77 -29.13 5.23 -15.00
C PRO A 77 -29.32 6.12 -13.76
N ALA A 78 -29.23 5.54 -12.56
CA ALA A 78 -29.25 6.29 -11.31
C ALA A 78 -28.30 5.68 -10.26
N ASN A 79 -27.50 6.53 -9.63
CA ASN A 79 -26.46 6.14 -8.69
C ASN A 79 -27.00 6.02 -7.26
N LEU A 80 -27.69 7.04 -6.74
CA LEU A 80 -28.28 7.02 -5.41
C LEU A 80 -29.77 6.71 -5.49
N ASN A 81 -30.22 5.69 -4.77
CA ASN A 81 -31.57 5.18 -4.85
C ASN A 81 -32.13 4.83 -3.46
N TYR A 82 -33.43 4.57 -3.39
CA TYR A 82 -34.07 4.01 -2.20
C TYR A 82 -35.16 2.98 -2.53
N ILE A 83 -35.46 2.14 -1.54
CA ILE A 83 -36.60 1.23 -1.48
C ILE A 83 -37.43 1.61 -0.24
N ASN A 84 -38.75 1.64 -0.37
CA ASN A 84 -39.63 1.71 0.80
C ASN A 84 -39.80 0.30 1.39
N ILE A 85 -39.19 0.06 2.55
CA ILE A 85 -39.15 -1.25 3.21
C ILE A 85 -40.56 -1.73 3.52
N THR A 86 -41.40 -0.87 4.12
CA THR A 86 -42.75 -1.23 4.56
C THR A 86 -43.64 -1.61 3.38
N GLU A 87 -43.59 -0.85 2.29
CA GLU A 87 -44.36 -1.13 1.08
C GLU A 87 -43.90 -2.43 0.40
N ALA A 88 -42.59 -2.60 0.21
CA ALA A 88 -42.04 -3.81 -0.43
C ALA A 88 -42.34 -5.07 0.38
N VAL A 89 -42.19 -5.02 1.71
CA VAL A 89 -42.53 -6.14 2.60
C VAL A 89 -44.03 -6.43 2.58
N ALA A 90 -44.89 -5.42 2.63
CA ALA A 90 -46.34 -5.60 2.56
C ALA A 90 -46.79 -6.22 1.22
N ALA A 91 -46.08 -5.92 0.13
CA ALA A 91 -46.31 -6.48 -1.20
C ALA A 91 -45.66 -7.86 -1.41
N ASN A 92 -44.93 -8.40 -0.44
CA ASN A 92 -44.10 -9.60 -0.58
C ASN A 92 -43.11 -9.53 -1.76
N GLU A 93 -42.58 -8.34 -2.04
CA GLU A 93 -41.58 -8.14 -3.07
C GLU A 93 -40.19 -8.57 -2.60
N THR A 94 -39.62 -9.60 -3.23
CA THR A 94 -38.27 -10.07 -2.93
C THR A 94 -37.20 -9.29 -3.67
N SER A 95 -37.55 -8.67 -4.81
CA SER A 95 -36.63 -7.96 -5.72
C SER A 95 -37.21 -6.59 -6.11
N PRO A 96 -37.44 -5.69 -5.13
CA PRO A 96 -38.09 -4.41 -5.40
C PRO A 96 -37.26 -3.54 -6.36
N LEU A 97 -37.96 -2.72 -7.15
CA LEU A 97 -37.33 -1.77 -8.07
C LEU A 97 -36.70 -0.60 -7.29
N LEU A 98 -35.57 -0.10 -7.79
CA LEU A 98 -34.89 1.05 -7.20
C LEU A 98 -35.55 2.37 -7.62
N ASN A 99 -35.80 3.25 -6.65
CA ASN A 99 -36.30 4.60 -6.90
C ASN A 99 -35.14 5.60 -6.78
N PRO A 100 -34.80 6.37 -7.83
CA PRO A 100 -33.74 7.38 -7.75
C PRO A 100 -34.02 8.41 -6.65
N TYR A 101 -32.96 8.81 -5.95
CA TYR A 101 -33.03 9.75 -4.83
C TYR A 101 -32.06 10.93 -5.04
N PRO A 102 -32.50 12.19 -4.83
CA PRO A 102 -33.87 12.57 -4.49
C PRO A 102 -34.88 12.36 -5.64
N ASP A 103 -34.38 12.37 -6.87
CA ASP A 103 -35.17 12.21 -8.09
C ASP A 103 -34.28 11.75 -9.27
N TRP A 104 -34.91 11.58 -10.44
CA TRP A 104 -34.26 11.20 -11.70
C TRP A 104 -33.31 12.28 -12.22
N GLU A 105 -33.67 13.56 -12.12
CA GLU A 105 -32.87 14.68 -12.65
C GLU A 105 -31.52 14.78 -11.93
N SER A 106 -31.56 14.66 -10.60
CA SER A 106 -30.36 14.68 -9.75
C SER A 106 -29.44 13.48 -9.98
N ASN A 107 -29.91 12.42 -10.62
CA ASN A 107 -29.13 11.21 -10.91
C ASN A 107 -28.75 11.08 -12.40
N ASP A 108 -29.29 11.93 -13.26
CA ASP A 108 -28.96 11.95 -14.68
C ASP A 108 -27.55 12.51 -14.88
N ILE A 109 -26.65 11.66 -15.38
CA ILE A 109 -25.24 11.99 -15.59
C ILE A 109 -25.03 13.16 -16.56
N HIS A 110 -26.03 13.45 -17.40
CA HIS A 110 -26.00 14.56 -18.36
C HIS A 110 -26.53 15.87 -17.77
N SER A 111 -27.13 15.84 -16.59
CA SER A 111 -27.60 17.03 -15.88
C SER A 111 -26.45 17.76 -15.17
N PRO A 112 -26.46 19.10 -15.15
CA PRO A 112 -25.54 19.88 -14.31
C PRO A 112 -25.68 19.52 -12.84
N ASP A 113 -24.56 19.48 -12.12
CA ASP A 113 -24.50 19.22 -10.68
C ASP A 113 -25.19 17.91 -10.24
N SER A 114 -25.28 16.93 -11.14
CA SER A 114 -25.87 15.62 -10.86
C SER A 114 -24.97 14.75 -9.98
N ILE A 115 -25.57 13.78 -9.31
CA ILE A 115 -24.87 12.73 -8.56
C ILE A 115 -24.24 11.78 -9.57
N ILE A 116 -22.91 11.83 -9.69
CA ILE A 116 -22.18 11.03 -10.67
C ILE A 116 -21.84 9.66 -10.10
N ASN A 117 -21.18 9.56 -8.95
CA ASN A 117 -20.74 8.26 -8.48
C ASN A 117 -20.37 8.26 -6.99
N ILE A 118 -21.38 8.01 -6.17
CA ILE A 118 -21.26 7.72 -4.75
C ILE A 118 -21.04 6.22 -4.56
N LEU A 119 -20.02 5.88 -3.78
CA LEU A 119 -19.78 4.50 -3.34
C LEU A 119 -20.65 4.16 -2.13
N ARG A 120 -20.57 4.94 -1.05
CA ARG A 120 -21.30 4.68 0.19
C ARG A 120 -21.96 5.94 0.74
N VAL A 121 -23.00 5.72 1.54
CA VAL A 121 -23.76 6.77 2.22
C VAL A 121 -23.79 6.51 3.73
N ARG A 122 -23.74 7.59 4.50
CA ARG A 122 -23.85 7.57 5.97
C ARG A 122 -24.88 8.57 6.43
N ILE A 123 -25.65 8.21 7.43
CA ILE A 123 -26.68 9.07 8.00
C ILE A 123 -26.26 9.42 9.42
N ASP A 124 -26.23 10.72 9.72
CA ASP A 124 -25.86 11.20 11.05
C ASP A 124 -27.07 11.39 11.97
N GLU A 125 -26.80 11.68 13.24
CA GLU A 125 -27.82 11.86 14.28
C GLU A 125 -28.71 13.10 14.03
N CYS A 126 -28.29 13.98 13.12
CA CYS A 126 -29.02 15.19 12.70
C CYS A 126 -29.89 14.96 11.45
N ALA A 127 -30.07 13.70 11.03
CA ALA A 127 -30.84 13.31 9.85
C ALA A 127 -30.30 13.91 8.54
N ARG A 128 -28.97 13.97 8.41
CA ARG A 128 -28.30 14.30 7.14
C ARG A 128 -27.70 13.04 6.53
N LEU A 129 -27.96 12.84 5.24
CA LEU A 129 -27.28 11.83 4.44
C LEU A 129 -26.01 12.45 3.86
N TRP A 130 -24.89 11.88 4.27
CA TRP A 130 -23.55 12.25 3.82
C TRP A 130 -23.05 11.24 2.80
N ALA A 131 -22.44 11.75 1.75
CA ALA A 131 -21.89 10.95 0.67
C ALA A 131 -20.72 11.68 0.02
N VAL A 132 -19.75 10.95 -0.51
CA VAL A 132 -18.78 11.54 -1.43
C VAL A 132 -19.08 11.09 -2.84
N ASP A 133 -19.35 12.06 -3.70
CA ASP A 133 -19.43 11.86 -5.14
C ASP A 133 -18.03 12.00 -5.75
N SER A 134 -17.56 10.92 -6.35
CA SER A 134 -16.24 10.89 -6.99
C SER A 134 -16.17 11.65 -8.31
N GLY A 135 -17.31 12.00 -8.92
CA GLY A 135 -17.36 12.69 -10.22
C GLY A 135 -16.86 11.85 -11.40
N VAL A 136 -16.58 10.55 -11.19
CA VAL A 136 -16.01 9.65 -12.20
C VAL A 136 -17.04 8.63 -12.67
N ASP A 137 -17.20 8.53 -13.99
CA ASP A 137 -17.94 7.49 -14.68
C ASP A 137 -17.00 6.41 -15.24
N ASP A 138 -17.55 5.21 -15.43
CA ASP A 138 -16.88 4.09 -16.09
C ASP A 138 -15.51 3.76 -15.46
N ILE A 139 -15.47 3.61 -14.12
CA ILE A 139 -14.22 3.42 -13.35
C ILE A 139 -13.33 2.29 -13.90
N LEU A 140 -13.93 1.18 -14.33
CA LEU A 140 -13.21 0.00 -14.85
C LEU A 140 -12.98 0.04 -16.37
N GLY A 141 -13.52 1.06 -17.06
CA GLY A 141 -13.44 1.25 -18.50
C GLY A 141 -12.56 2.46 -18.83
N GLU A 142 -13.18 3.51 -19.37
CA GLU A 142 -12.48 4.72 -19.84
C GLU A 142 -12.04 5.67 -18.72
N PHE A 143 -12.55 5.50 -17.48
CA PHE A 143 -12.30 6.39 -16.35
C PHE A 143 -12.61 7.87 -16.71
N ASN A 144 -13.87 8.14 -17.04
CA ASN A 144 -14.28 9.45 -17.50
C ASN A 144 -14.56 10.39 -16.30
N SER A 145 -13.76 11.45 -16.15
CA SER A 145 -13.97 12.46 -15.12
C SER A 145 -15.04 13.46 -15.61
N VAL A 146 -16.28 13.30 -15.14
CA VAL A 146 -17.43 14.12 -15.54
C VAL A 146 -17.42 15.47 -14.82
N GLN A 147 -17.14 15.45 -13.50
CA GLN A 147 -17.12 16.66 -12.67
C GLN A 147 -16.09 16.55 -11.52
N PRO A 148 -15.74 17.66 -10.85
CA PRO A 148 -14.94 17.62 -9.65
C PRO A 148 -15.62 16.83 -8.54
N LYS A 149 -14.80 16.22 -7.68
CA LYS A 149 -15.26 15.47 -6.52
C LYS A 149 -15.92 16.41 -5.50
N ARG A 150 -16.95 15.92 -4.81
CA ARG A 150 -17.70 16.72 -3.83
C ARG A 150 -18.21 15.86 -2.67
N LEU A 151 -18.19 16.45 -1.48
CA LEU A 151 -18.89 15.94 -0.31
C LEU A 151 -20.30 16.50 -0.34
N ILE A 152 -21.28 15.62 -0.40
CA ILE A 152 -22.71 15.90 -0.45
C ILE A 152 -23.29 15.68 0.95
N ALA A 153 -24.14 16.61 1.38
CA ALA A 153 -24.90 16.51 2.62
C ALA A 153 -26.37 16.87 2.36
N ILE A 154 -27.24 15.87 2.32
CA ILE A 154 -28.67 16.03 2.06
C ILE A 154 -29.42 15.99 3.38
N ASP A 155 -30.13 17.06 3.71
CA ASP A 155 -31.08 17.05 4.84
C ASP A 155 -32.28 16.16 4.47
N LEU A 156 -32.44 15.04 5.18
CA LEU A 156 -33.47 14.04 4.92
C LEU A 156 -34.89 14.51 5.26
N ASN A 157 -35.02 15.61 6.01
CA ASN A 157 -36.33 16.21 6.31
C ASN A 157 -36.81 17.11 5.17
N THR A 158 -35.89 17.80 4.49
CA THR A 158 -36.21 18.77 3.43
C THR A 158 -35.87 18.27 2.02
N ASN A 159 -35.11 17.18 1.90
CA ASN A 159 -34.49 16.67 0.67
C ASN A 159 -33.68 17.74 -0.09
N LYS A 160 -33.02 18.66 0.63
CA LYS A 160 -32.21 19.73 0.04
C LYS A 160 -30.72 19.48 0.24
N ASP A 161 -29.96 19.80 -0.79
CA ASP A 161 -28.51 19.63 -0.83
C ASP A 161 -27.75 20.85 -0.29
N SER A 162 -26.60 20.60 0.32
CA SER A 162 -25.58 21.60 0.63
C SER A 162 -24.23 21.06 0.15
N ASP A 163 -23.75 21.58 -0.98
CA ASP A 163 -22.52 21.11 -1.64
C ASP A 163 -21.25 21.65 -0.98
N ILE A 164 -20.25 20.78 -0.82
CA ILE A 164 -18.91 21.10 -0.31
C ILE A 164 -17.86 20.43 -1.20
N HIS A 165 -16.82 21.17 -1.62
CA HIS A 165 -15.79 20.67 -2.53
C HIS A 165 -14.67 19.89 -1.81
N SER A 166 -14.23 18.76 -2.36
CA SER A 166 -13.04 18.03 -1.87
C SER A 166 -12.34 17.26 -2.99
N ASP A 167 -11.00 17.21 -2.98
CA ASP A 167 -10.19 16.51 -4.00
C ASP A 167 -9.68 15.14 -3.51
N SER A 168 -10.50 14.07 -3.54
CA SER A 168 -10.07 12.67 -3.31
C SER A 168 -11.09 11.59 -3.75
N PHE A 169 -10.66 10.32 -3.84
CA PHE A 169 -11.52 9.17 -4.17
C PHE A 169 -11.70 8.31 -2.90
N PHE A 170 -12.93 8.22 -2.39
CA PHE A 170 -13.16 7.72 -1.03
C PHE A 170 -13.94 6.40 -0.99
N ALA A 171 -13.46 5.44 -0.19
CA ALA A 171 -14.10 4.13 -0.01
C ALA A 171 -15.19 4.13 1.06
N ASP A 172 -14.91 4.74 2.19
CA ASP A 172 -15.75 4.75 3.38
C ASP A 172 -15.76 6.12 4.05
N THR A 173 -16.83 6.37 4.78
CA THR A 173 -17.08 7.63 5.47
C THR A 173 -17.59 7.33 6.87
N VAL A 174 -17.19 8.13 7.85
CA VAL A 174 -17.75 8.12 9.21
C VAL A 174 -18.01 9.54 9.68
N ILE A 175 -19.17 9.77 10.29
CA ILE A 175 -19.62 11.10 10.73
C ILE A 175 -19.54 11.22 12.24
N ASP A 176 -18.82 12.25 12.69
CA ASP A 176 -18.70 12.63 14.09
C ASP A 176 -19.45 13.94 14.31
N VAL A 177 -20.63 13.82 14.90
CA VAL A 177 -21.49 14.94 15.25
C VAL A 177 -21.93 14.79 16.72
N ASP A 178 -22.19 15.93 17.36
CA ASP A 178 -22.98 16.00 18.59
C ASP A 178 -24.43 16.29 18.18
N PRO A 179 -25.41 15.45 18.56
CA PRO A 179 -26.81 15.67 18.20
C PRO A 179 -27.38 17.01 18.71
N ASN A 180 -26.72 17.64 19.70
CA ASN A 180 -27.09 18.96 20.21
C ASN A 180 -26.38 20.12 19.49
N ASN A 181 -25.42 19.83 18.60
CA ASN A 181 -24.64 20.82 17.85
C ASN A 181 -24.34 20.35 16.42
N CYS A 182 -25.38 20.20 15.62
CA CYS A 182 -25.29 19.70 14.24
C CYS A 182 -24.37 20.52 13.32
N SER A 183 -24.11 21.80 13.62
CA SER A 183 -23.24 22.65 12.80
C SER A 183 -21.74 22.38 12.98
N ASP A 184 -21.34 21.64 14.03
CA ASP A 184 -19.94 21.28 14.29
C ASP A 184 -19.66 19.80 14.00
N ALA A 185 -20.14 19.34 12.85
CA ALA A 185 -19.87 17.98 12.38
C ALA A 185 -18.46 17.86 11.79
N TYR A 186 -17.83 16.71 12.02
CA TYR A 186 -16.61 16.29 11.36
C TYR A 186 -16.89 15.03 10.53
N VAL A 187 -16.34 15.00 9.32
CA VAL A 187 -16.46 13.87 8.40
C VAL A 187 -15.09 13.27 8.17
N TYR A 188 -14.93 11.99 8.48
CA TYR A 188 -13.71 11.22 8.28
C TYR A 188 -13.89 10.36 7.02
N ASN A 189 -13.08 10.58 6.00
CA ASN A 189 -13.16 9.85 4.72
C ASN A 189 -11.86 9.10 4.43
N SER A 190 -11.98 7.83 4.03
CA SER A 190 -10.84 7.00 3.67
C SER A 190 -10.41 7.24 2.23
N ASP A 191 -9.26 7.88 2.01
CA ASP A 191 -8.73 8.23 0.69
C ASP A 191 -7.98 7.04 0.07
N LEU A 192 -8.67 6.32 -0.82
CA LEU A 192 -8.14 5.15 -1.54
C LEU A 192 -6.93 5.49 -2.40
N GLY A 193 -6.97 6.65 -3.08
CA GLY A 193 -5.94 7.03 -4.04
C GLY A 193 -4.62 7.40 -3.37
N ALA A 194 -4.66 7.95 -2.16
CA ALA A 194 -3.48 8.41 -1.45
C ALA A 194 -3.10 7.58 -0.22
N ASN A 195 -3.87 6.54 0.14
CA ASN A 195 -3.71 5.78 1.40
C ASN A 195 -3.71 6.71 2.63
N GLY A 196 -4.71 7.59 2.72
CA GLY A 196 -4.80 8.63 3.74
C GLY A 196 -6.18 8.76 4.35
N LEU A 197 -6.29 9.55 5.42
CA LEU A 197 -7.56 9.97 6.00
C LEU A 197 -7.79 11.45 5.68
N VAL A 198 -8.91 11.80 5.08
CA VAL A 198 -9.32 13.20 4.92
C VAL A 198 -10.36 13.53 5.98
N VAL A 199 -10.08 14.56 6.75
CA VAL A 199 -10.99 15.12 7.75
C VAL A 199 -11.60 16.38 7.18
N TYR A 200 -12.93 16.48 7.17
CA TYR A 200 -13.66 17.71 6.88
C TYR A 200 -14.33 18.23 8.15
N SER A 201 -14.31 19.53 8.37
CA SER A 201 -15.03 20.21 9.46
C SER A 201 -16.09 21.13 8.87
N LEU A 202 -17.36 20.86 9.20
CA LEU A 202 -18.48 21.65 8.72
C LEU A 202 -18.44 23.09 9.24
N ALA A 203 -18.15 23.27 10.54
CA ALA A 203 -18.09 24.59 11.16
C ALA A 203 -16.99 25.49 10.56
N LYS A 204 -15.85 24.89 10.16
CA LYS A 204 -14.74 25.62 9.53
C LYS A 204 -14.88 25.71 8.01
N ASN A 205 -15.72 24.89 7.42
CA ASN A 205 -15.76 24.60 5.99
C ASN A 205 -14.37 24.35 5.40
N ASP A 206 -13.58 23.52 6.08
CA ASP A 206 -12.19 23.24 5.74
C ASP A 206 -11.92 21.74 5.84
N SER A 207 -10.97 21.26 5.06
CA SER A 207 -10.54 19.86 5.07
C SER A 207 -9.03 19.73 5.07
N TRP A 208 -8.53 18.68 5.72
CA TRP A 208 -7.11 18.35 5.77
C TRP A 208 -6.90 16.86 5.66
N ARG A 209 -5.75 16.48 5.10
CA ARG A 209 -5.35 15.09 4.94
C ARG A 209 -4.34 14.70 6.03
N ILE A 210 -4.52 13.50 6.56
CA ILE A 210 -3.65 12.84 7.51
C ILE A 210 -3.10 11.58 6.83
N THR A 211 -1.81 11.31 7.03
CA THR A 211 -1.13 10.15 6.48
C THR A 211 -0.49 9.36 7.61
N HIS A 212 -0.60 8.03 7.58
CA HIS A 212 0.03 7.18 8.58
C HIS A 212 0.37 5.82 7.96
N ASN A 213 1.38 5.13 8.49
CA ASN A 213 1.79 3.82 7.96
C ASN A 213 0.66 2.80 8.03
N TYR A 214 -0.17 2.86 9.08
CA TYR A 214 -1.33 1.98 9.29
C TYR A 214 -2.48 2.19 8.30
N PHE A 215 -2.43 3.24 7.47
CA PHE A 215 -3.38 3.42 6.37
C PHE A 215 -2.98 2.65 5.11
N ARG A 216 -1.84 1.96 5.10
CA ARG A 216 -1.38 1.18 3.94
C ARG A 216 -1.72 -0.28 4.07
N VAL A 217 -1.81 -0.94 2.91
CA VAL A 217 -2.03 -2.38 2.81
C VAL A 217 -0.91 -3.17 3.51
N ASP A 218 -1.26 -4.31 4.10
CA ASP A 218 -0.30 -5.31 4.52
C ASP A 218 0.07 -6.21 3.31
N PRO A 219 1.33 -6.19 2.84
CA PRO A 219 1.77 -6.95 1.67
C PRO A 219 1.57 -8.47 1.79
N LEU A 220 1.50 -9.01 3.01
CA LEU A 220 1.33 -10.45 3.23
C LEU A 220 -0.15 -10.86 3.21
N ASN A 221 -1.07 -9.91 3.35
CA ASN A 221 -2.50 -10.16 3.58
C ASN A 221 -3.42 -9.53 2.52
N SER A 222 -2.89 -9.17 1.34
CA SER A 222 -3.66 -8.56 0.24
C SER A 222 -4.07 -9.54 -0.87
N ASN A 223 -3.90 -10.84 -0.65
CA ASN A 223 -4.42 -11.89 -1.53
C ASN A 223 -5.84 -12.27 -1.12
N TYR A 224 -6.74 -12.37 -2.10
CA TYR A 224 -8.13 -12.76 -1.89
C TYR A 224 -8.45 -14.06 -2.64
N ASN A 225 -9.30 -14.86 -2.03
CA ASN A 225 -9.96 -15.99 -2.66
C ASN A 225 -11.44 -15.98 -2.24
N VAL A 226 -12.25 -15.24 -3.01
CA VAL A 226 -13.67 -15.09 -2.73
C VAL A 226 -14.45 -16.04 -3.64
N SER A 227 -14.96 -17.12 -3.04
CA SER A 227 -15.71 -18.19 -3.73
C SER A 227 -15.06 -18.68 -5.03
N GLY A 228 -13.74 -18.92 -4.98
CA GLY A 228 -12.94 -19.42 -6.11
C GLY A 228 -12.37 -18.33 -7.03
N THR A 229 -12.78 -17.07 -6.85
CA THR A 229 -12.21 -15.93 -7.59
C THR A 229 -10.97 -15.42 -6.85
N ILE A 230 -9.82 -15.51 -7.52
CA ILE A 230 -8.53 -15.15 -6.94
C ILE A 230 -8.06 -13.83 -7.54
N PHE A 231 -7.77 -12.88 -6.67
CA PHE A 231 -7.30 -11.55 -7.05
C PHE A 231 -6.45 -10.93 -5.92
N GLN A 232 -5.76 -9.84 -6.24
CA GLN A 232 -5.10 -8.99 -5.24
C GLN A 232 -5.86 -7.68 -5.13
N TRP A 233 -6.05 -7.22 -3.90
CA TRP A 233 -6.60 -5.90 -3.63
C TRP A 233 -5.65 -5.17 -2.70
N THR A 234 -5.07 -4.08 -3.19
CA THR A 234 -3.98 -3.36 -2.53
C THR A 234 -4.38 -1.97 -2.04
N ASP A 235 -5.69 -1.73 -1.90
CA ASP A 235 -6.19 -0.47 -1.38
C ASP A 235 -5.83 -0.31 0.10
N GLY A 236 -5.52 0.93 0.49
CA GLY A 236 -5.15 1.32 1.84
C GLY A 236 -6.34 1.40 2.79
N LEU A 237 -6.38 2.45 3.63
CA LEU A 237 -7.44 2.74 4.58
C LEU A 237 -8.81 2.54 3.93
N PHE A 238 -9.63 1.69 4.56
CA PHE A 238 -10.89 1.26 3.97
C PHE A 238 -12.01 1.28 5.00
N GLY A 239 -12.14 0.28 5.88
CA GLY A 239 -13.22 0.26 6.87
C GLY A 239 -12.90 1.13 8.09
N MET A 240 -13.90 1.86 8.58
CA MET A 240 -13.78 2.72 9.77
C MET A 240 -15.01 2.63 10.67
N ALA A 241 -14.81 2.63 11.99
CA ALA A 241 -15.88 2.65 12.99
C ALA A 241 -15.57 3.65 14.11
N LEU A 242 -16.54 4.46 14.52
CA LEU A 242 -16.36 5.53 15.50
C LEU A 242 -17.09 5.25 16.80
N SER A 243 -16.35 5.18 17.91
CA SER A 243 -16.89 4.86 19.23
C SER A 243 -17.86 5.92 19.77
N SER A 244 -18.58 5.53 20.82
CA SER A 244 -19.20 6.49 21.73
C SER A 244 -18.14 7.40 22.38
N PRO A 245 -18.51 8.62 22.81
CA PRO A 245 -17.59 9.52 23.50
C PRO A 245 -16.99 8.89 24.76
N ASN A 246 -15.68 9.03 24.92
CA ASN A 246 -14.93 8.75 26.13
C ASN A 246 -15.25 9.79 27.22
N GLU A 247 -14.78 9.58 28.44
CA GLU A 247 -15.01 10.50 29.58
C GLU A 247 -14.59 11.96 29.31
N ASN A 248 -13.56 12.15 28.48
CA ASN A 248 -13.07 13.48 28.09
C ASN A 248 -13.83 14.10 26.91
N GLY A 249 -14.88 13.44 26.39
CA GLY A 249 -15.67 13.86 25.23
C GLY A 249 -15.07 13.49 23.87
N SER A 250 -13.81 13.04 23.82
CA SER A 250 -13.18 12.52 22.60
C SER A 250 -13.81 11.19 22.19
N LYS A 251 -13.80 10.86 20.91
CA LYS A 251 -14.18 9.52 20.41
C LYS A 251 -12.93 8.80 19.93
N THR A 252 -13.00 7.48 19.83
CA THR A 252 -11.97 6.64 19.22
C THR A 252 -12.43 6.25 17.82
N LEU A 253 -11.62 6.57 16.81
CA LEU A 253 -11.79 6.05 15.46
C LEU A 253 -11.01 4.75 15.34
N TYR A 254 -11.72 3.63 15.18
CA TYR A 254 -11.15 2.34 14.79
C TYR A 254 -11.12 2.23 13.27
N PHE A 255 -10.07 1.63 12.73
CA PHE A 255 -9.92 1.50 11.29
C PHE A 255 -9.01 0.35 10.86
N HIS A 256 -9.15 -0.06 9.60
CA HIS A 256 -8.24 -1.01 8.95
C HIS A 256 -8.06 -0.72 7.45
N PRO A 257 -6.90 -1.07 6.88
CA PRO A 257 -6.70 -1.09 5.45
C PRO A 257 -7.36 -2.33 4.81
N MET A 258 -7.69 -2.26 3.51
CA MET A 258 -8.43 -3.33 2.83
C MET A 258 -7.72 -4.68 2.93
N GLY A 259 -6.44 -4.73 2.55
CA GLY A 259 -5.60 -5.92 2.64
C GLY A 259 -4.90 -6.09 3.99
N GLY A 260 -5.57 -5.79 5.10
CA GLY A 260 -5.04 -5.92 6.46
C GLY A 260 -5.85 -6.86 7.36
N ILE A 261 -5.17 -7.54 8.28
CA ILE A 261 -5.79 -8.37 9.33
C ILE A 261 -5.69 -7.75 10.73
N HIS A 262 -5.14 -6.55 10.83
CA HIS A 262 -5.06 -5.80 12.08
C HIS A 262 -6.13 -4.71 12.10
N GLU A 263 -6.59 -4.40 13.31
CA GLU A 263 -7.38 -3.21 13.58
C GLU A 263 -6.48 -2.17 14.26
N PHE A 264 -6.67 -0.91 13.90
CA PHE A 264 -5.94 0.22 14.46
C PHE A 264 -6.91 1.20 15.11
N SER A 265 -6.39 2.10 15.94
CA SER A 265 -7.19 3.13 16.58
C SER A 265 -6.44 4.46 16.71
N VAL A 266 -7.21 5.55 16.75
CA VAL A 266 -6.71 6.91 16.98
C VAL A 266 -7.80 7.76 17.64
N SER A 267 -7.42 8.69 18.51
CA SER A 267 -8.36 9.64 19.13
C SER A 267 -8.80 10.72 18.14
N THR A 268 -10.10 11.03 18.12
CA THR A 268 -10.62 12.15 17.32
C THR A 268 -10.09 13.51 17.76
N ASP A 269 -9.63 13.66 19.01
CA ASP A 269 -9.04 14.92 19.47
C ASP A 269 -7.79 15.29 18.68
N LEU A 270 -6.98 14.29 18.33
CA LEU A 270 -5.85 14.49 17.43
C LEU A 270 -6.33 14.83 16.02
N LEU A 271 -7.29 14.07 15.49
CA LEU A 271 -7.78 14.23 14.11
C LEU A 271 -8.39 15.63 13.88
N LYS A 272 -9.09 16.18 14.87
CA LYS A 272 -9.72 17.50 14.85
C LYS A 272 -8.72 18.67 15.00
N ASN A 273 -7.52 18.39 15.52
CA ASN A 273 -6.53 19.40 15.88
C ASN A 273 -5.37 19.49 14.87
N GLN A 274 -5.56 20.34 13.84
CA GLN A 274 -4.53 20.61 12.83
C GLN A 274 -3.17 21.05 13.41
N THR A 275 -3.16 21.78 14.54
CA THR A 275 -1.91 22.21 15.18
C THR A 275 -1.17 21.03 15.81
N ALA A 276 -1.88 20.06 16.38
CA ALA A 276 -1.27 18.83 16.91
C ALA A 276 -0.67 17.97 15.78
N LEU A 277 -1.32 17.95 14.61
CA LEU A 277 -0.83 17.27 13.41
C LEU A 277 0.44 17.91 12.80
N ALA A 278 0.80 19.12 13.23
CA ALA A 278 2.08 19.74 12.85
C ALA A 278 3.28 19.20 13.66
N ASP A 279 3.05 18.43 14.74
CA ASP A 279 4.13 17.74 15.45
C ASP A 279 4.67 16.59 14.59
N PRO A 280 5.96 16.54 14.22
CA PRO A 280 6.53 15.43 13.45
C PRO A 280 6.42 14.06 14.14
N HIS A 281 5.97 13.99 15.39
CA HIS A 281 5.74 12.76 16.15
C HIS A 281 4.27 12.43 16.41
N TYR A 282 3.31 13.14 15.78
CA TYR A 282 1.87 12.85 15.96
C TYR A 282 1.51 11.39 15.66
N TRP A 283 2.29 10.72 14.81
CA TRP A 283 2.10 9.32 14.43
C TRP A 283 2.13 8.36 15.62
N ARG A 284 2.74 8.75 16.76
CA ARG A 284 2.78 7.93 17.99
C ARG A 284 1.43 7.73 18.67
N GLU A 285 0.46 8.58 18.34
CA GLU A 285 -0.91 8.55 18.87
C GLU A 285 -1.82 7.60 18.08
N PHE A 286 -1.28 6.94 17.04
CA PHE A 286 -1.94 5.84 16.36
C PHE A 286 -1.53 4.52 17.01
N HIS A 287 -2.52 3.69 17.31
CA HIS A 287 -2.32 2.46 18.08
C HIS A 287 -2.80 1.23 17.31
N ILE A 288 -2.16 0.10 17.56
CA ILE A 288 -2.65 -1.21 17.11
C ILE A 288 -3.69 -1.64 18.15
N ALA A 289 -4.95 -1.78 17.73
CA ALA A 289 -6.00 -2.30 18.60
C ALA A 289 -5.89 -3.83 18.77
N GLY A 290 -5.43 -4.53 17.71
CA GLY A 290 -5.05 -5.94 17.79
C GLY A 290 -5.11 -6.66 16.44
N ASN A 291 -5.04 -8.00 16.49
CA ASN A 291 -5.01 -8.86 15.30
C ASN A 291 -6.31 -9.68 15.20
N LYS A 292 -6.99 -9.61 14.06
CA LYS A 292 -8.28 -10.27 13.78
C LYS A 292 -8.13 -11.73 13.31
N GLY A 293 -6.90 -12.18 13.07
CA GLY A 293 -6.56 -13.52 12.57
C GLY A 293 -6.50 -13.62 11.05
N PRO A 294 -6.09 -14.79 10.51
CA PRO A 294 -5.93 -14.98 9.08
C PRO A 294 -7.27 -14.85 8.33
N ASN A 295 -7.17 -14.41 7.08
CA ASN A 295 -8.31 -14.26 6.16
C ASN A 295 -9.41 -13.31 6.67
N SER A 296 -9.07 -12.34 7.53
CA SER A 296 -10.04 -11.46 8.16
C SER A 296 -10.23 -10.10 7.48
N GLN A 297 -9.83 -9.99 6.22
CA GLN A 297 -9.93 -8.77 5.42
C GLN A 297 -11.41 -8.43 5.19
N GLY A 298 -11.74 -7.14 5.27
CA GLY A 298 -13.11 -6.66 5.22
C GLY A 298 -13.22 -5.26 4.64
N THR A 299 -14.32 -5.01 3.96
CA THR A 299 -14.64 -3.73 3.30
C THR A 299 -15.31 -2.72 4.24
N SER A 300 -15.94 -3.14 5.33
CA SER A 300 -16.75 -2.24 6.16
C SER A 300 -16.72 -2.70 7.62
N SER A 301 -16.72 -1.74 8.54
CA SER A 301 -16.86 -1.96 9.97
C SER A 301 -17.84 -0.96 10.56
N MET A 302 -18.61 -1.36 11.55
CA MET A 302 -19.51 -0.45 12.26
C MET A 302 -19.64 -0.84 13.72
N ILE A 303 -19.60 0.16 14.60
CA ILE A 303 -19.72 -0.06 16.04
C ILE A 303 -21.15 0.18 16.51
N ASP A 304 -21.62 -0.76 17.32
CA ASP A 304 -22.78 -0.58 18.15
C ASP A 304 -22.40 0.29 19.35
N LYS A 305 -22.80 1.55 19.30
CA LYS A 305 -22.51 2.57 20.33
C LYS A 305 -23.03 2.21 21.72
N ASP A 306 -24.07 1.38 21.80
CA ASP A 306 -24.69 0.98 23.08
C ASP A 306 -23.89 -0.13 23.78
N THR A 307 -23.27 -1.03 23.02
CA THR A 307 -22.58 -2.21 23.56
C THR A 307 -21.06 -2.14 23.47
N GLY A 308 -20.52 -1.26 22.61
CA GLY A 308 -19.10 -1.22 22.28
C GLY A 308 -18.64 -2.37 21.37
N ILE A 309 -19.56 -3.09 20.72
CA ILE A 309 -19.20 -4.17 19.79
C ILE A 309 -19.04 -3.61 18.38
N ILE A 310 -17.87 -3.84 17.78
CA ILE A 310 -17.64 -3.57 16.36
C ILE A 310 -17.96 -4.80 15.54
N TYR A 311 -18.73 -4.63 14.48
CA TYR A 311 -19.01 -5.65 13.48
C TYR A 311 -18.19 -5.38 12.22
N PHE A 312 -17.78 -6.44 11.52
CA PHE A 312 -16.86 -6.40 10.39
C PHE A 312 -17.34 -7.31 9.27
N THR A 313 -17.30 -6.84 8.03
CA THR A 313 -17.39 -7.73 6.88
C THR A 313 -16.12 -8.57 6.75
N GLN A 314 -16.21 -9.79 6.20
CA GLN A 314 -15.10 -10.74 6.04
C GLN A 314 -15.15 -11.39 4.66
N LEU A 315 -14.45 -10.80 3.68
CA LEU A 315 -14.54 -11.23 2.28
C LEU A 315 -14.05 -12.65 2.07
N ASN A 316 -12.87 -12.99 2.60
CA ASN A 316 -12.27 -14.31 2.40
C ASN A 316 -12.99 -15.44 3.16
N LYS A 317 -13.95 -15.10 4.02
CA LYS A 317 -14.71 -16.05 4.84
C LYS A 317 -16.19 -16.09 4.49
N ASN A 318 -16.65 -15.26 3.54
CA ASN A 318 -18.07 -15.10 3.23
C ASN A 318 -18.92 -14.83 4.49
N ALA A 319 -18.44 -13.93 5.35
CA ALA A 319 -18.91 -13.83 6.73
C ALA A 319 -19.01 -12.39 7.26
N VAL A 320 -19.73 -12.23 8.36
CA VAL A 320 -19.68 -11.08 9.26
C VAL A 320 -19.12 -11.53 10.58
N SER A 321 -18.14 -10.79 11.10
CA SER A 321 -17.52 -11.02 12.41
C SER A 321 -17.75 -9.87 13.37
N CYS A 322 -17.46 -10.07 14.65
CA CYS A 322 -17.57 -9.07 15.69
C CYS A 322 -16.32 -9.06 16.58
N TRP A 323 -16.15 -7.95 17.29
CA TRP A 323 -15.22 -7.80 18.41
C TRP A 323 -15.82 -6.84 19.44
N ASP A 324 -15.86 -7.26 20.71
CA ASP A 324 -16.25 -6.42 21.83
C ASP A 324 -15.04 -5.62 22.33
N THR A 325 -15.06 -4.28 22.19
CA THR A 325 -13.90 -3.42 22.50
C THR A 325 -13.49 -3.40 23.97
N HIS A 326 -14.29 -3.99 24.85
CA HIS A 326 -13.92 -4.19 26.25
C HIS A 326 -12.92 -5.34 26.46
N ASN A 327 -12.68 -6.14 25.42
CA ASN A 327 -11.71 -7.23 25.41
C ASN A 327 -10.55 -6.89 24.47
N GLU A 328 -9.36 -7.45 24.75
CA GLU A 328 -8.24 -7.40 23.81
C GLU A 328 -8.64 -8.02 22.46
N LEU A 329 -8.27 -7.38 21.35
CA LEU A 329 -8.50 -7.93 20.02
C LEU A 329 -7.41 -8.94 19.66
N ASN A 330 -7.80 -10.20 19.58
CA ASN A 330 -6.97 -11.30 19.11
C ASN A 330 -7.84 -12.32 18.36
N PRO A 331 -7.26 -13.34 17.70
CA PRO A 331 -8.04 -14.31 16.94
C PRO A 331 -9.09 -15.09 17.74
N ASP A 332 -8.98 -15.16 19.07
CA ASP A 332 -9.95 -15.85 19.94
C ASP A 332 -11.15 -14.95 20.31
N THR A 333 -10.94 -13.63 20.35
CA THR A 333 -11.98 -12.63 20.65
C THR A 333 -12.63 -12.07 19.39
N PHE A 334 -12.04 -12.27 18.21
CA PHE A 334 -12.60 -11.90 16.92
C PHE A 334 -13.45 -13.04 16.33
N ARG A 335 -14.78 -12.89 16.37
CA ARG A 335 -15.71 -14.03 16.20
C ARG A 335 -16.64 -13.86 15.01
N ILE A 336 -16.82 -14.92 14.24
CA ILE A 336 -17.84 -14.98 13.19
C ILE A 336 -19.21 -15.04 13.83
N VAL A 337 -20.10 -14.11 13.46
CA VAL A 337 -21.50 -14.06 13.92
C VAL A 337 -22.49 -14.47 12.84
N ALA A 338 -22.10 -14.40 11.56
CA ALA A 338 -22.87 -14.92 10.43
C ALA A 338 -21.92 -15.37 9.31
N GLN A 339 -22.23 -16.47 8.63
CA GLN A 339 -21.44 -16.98 7.50
C GLN A 339 -22.34 -17.75 6.54
N ASP A 340 -22.24 -17.45 5.24
CA ASP A 340 -23.01 -18.12 4.19
C ASP A 340 -22.25 -18.06 2.86
N ASP A 341 -21.81 -19.22 2.36
CA ASP A 341 -21.00 -19.33 1.14
C ASP A 341 -21.79 -19.09 -0.16
N GLU A 342 -23.12 -18.95 -0.09
CA GLU A 342 -23.99 -18.64 -1.23
C GLU A 342 -24.51 -17.20 -1.19
N LYS A 343 -24.96 -16.75 -0.02
CA LYS A 343 -25.67 -15.46 0.15
C LYS A 343 -24.83 -14.35 0.77
N LEU A 344 -23.69 -14.68 1.37
CA LEU A 344 -22.72 -13.73 1.92
C LEU A 344 -21.36 -13.84 1.20
N VAL A 345 -21.36 -14.14 -0.10
CA VAL A 345 -20.13 -14.32 -0.90
C VAL A 345 -19.23 -13.08 -0.89
N PHE A 346 -19.81 -11.89 -0.92
CA PHE A 346 -19.04 -10.65 -0.86
C PHE A 346 -19.78 -9.66 0.03
N PRO A 347 -19.66 -9.75 1.37
CA PRO A 347 -20.33 -8.84 2.28
C PRO A 347 -19.63 -7.48 2.15
N ASN A 348 -20.29 -6.52 1.50
CA ASN A 348 -19.65 -5.31 1.02
C ASN A 348 -19.85 -4.10 1.94
N ASP A 349 -21.07 -3.89 2.43
CA ASP A 349 -21.36 -2.82 3.38
C ASP A 349 -22.30 -3.31 4.47
N ILE A 350 -22.13 -2.73 5.66
CA ILE A 350 -22.92 -3.03 6.84
C ILE A 350 -23.35 -1.74 7.50
N ILE A 351 -24.58 -1.72 8.02
CA ILE A 351 -25.09 -0.58 8.79
C ILE A 351 -25.88 -1.05 10.01
N ILE A 352 -25.87 -0.20 11.04
CA ILE A 352 -26.68 -0.30 12.23
C ILE A 352 -27.72 0.82 12.19
N GLU A 353 -29.00 0.47 12.21
CA GLU A 353 -30.08 1.42 12.45
C GLU A 353 -30.32 1.47 13.97
N PRO A 354 -29.99 2.59 14.64
CA PRO A 354 -29.92 2.64 16.09
C PRO A 354 -31.30 2.65 16.76
N LYS A 355 -32.36 3.16 16.12
CA LYS A 355 -33.68 3.30 16.76
C LYS A 355 -34.43 1.97 16.87
N THR A 356 -34.28 1.13 15.86
CA THR A 356 -34.89 -0.19 15.69
C THR A 356 -33.96 -1.32 16.09
N ARG A 357 -32.68 -1.00 16.41
CA ARG A 357 -31.66 -1.98 16.81
C ARG A 357 -31.46 -3.09 15.78
N LYS A 358 -31.57 -2.74 14.49
CA LYS A 358 -31.40 -3.67 13.37
C LYS A 358 -30.03 -3.49 12.72
N PHE A 359 -29.43 -4.62 12.39
CA PHE A 359 -28.22 -4.71 11.59
C PHE A 359 -28.59 -5.10 10.17
N TYR A 360 -28.00 -4.43 9.18
CA TYR A 360 -28.19 -4.75 7.77
C TYR A 360 -26.84 -5.02 7.12
N CYS A 361 -26.80 -5.99 6.22
CA CYS A 361 -25.62 -6.34 5.43
C CYS A 361 -26.00 -6.47 3.95
N LEU A 362 -25.35 -5.69 3.09
CA LEU A 362 -25.39 -5.90 1.65
C LEU A 362 -24.28 -6.86 1.27
N SER A 363 -24.65 -7.95 0.60
CA SER A 363 -23.71 -8.82 -0.08
C SER A 363 -23.93 -8.80 -1.59
N ASP A 364 -22.83 -8.67 -2.34
CA ASP A 364 -22.86 -8.60 -3.80
C ASP A 364 -21.90 -9.60 -4.47
N LYS A 365 -21.59 -9.36 -5.75
CA LYS A 365 -20.60 -10.11 -6.53
C LYS A 365 -19.62 -9.18 -7.27
N LEU A 366 -19.16 -8.11 -6.60
CA LEU A 366 -18.26 -7.11 -7.18
C LEU A 366 -16.97 -7.74 -7.76
N GLN A 367 -16.42 -8.78 -7.12
CA GLN A 367 -15.28 -9.55 -7.64
C GLN A 367 -15.56 -10.15 -9.03
N LEU A 368 -16.79 -10.57 -9.31
CA LEU A 368 -17.15 -11.08 -10.63
C LEU A 368 -17.35 -9.94 -11.63
N LEU A 369 -17.86 -8.78 -11.24
CA LEU A 369 -17.95 -7.62 -12.14
C LEU A 369 -16.56 -7.16 -12.62
N GLN A 370 -15.58 -7.17 -11.71
CA GLN A 370 -14.21 -6.73 -11.95
C GLN A 370 -13.38 -7.74 -12.75
N TYR A 371 -13.46 -9.03 -12.38
CA TYR A 371 -12.53 -10.04 -12.89
C TYR A 371 -13.20 -11.11 -13.78
N SER A 372 -14.52 -11.07 -13.96
CA SER A 372 -15.27 -12.07 -14.74
C SER A 372 -16.63 -11.51 -15.23
N LYS A 373 -17.65 -12.37 -15.30
CA LYS A 373 -19.07 -12.01 -15.43
C LYS A 373 -19.90 -12.85 -14.47
N TYR A 374 -20.89 -12.25 -13.81
CA TYR A 374 -21.87 -13.00 -13.03
C TYR A 374 -23.01 -13.52 -13.93
N ASN A 375 -23.71 -14.57 -13.49
CA ASN A 375 -24.83 -15.15 -14.24
C ASN A 375 -26.12 -14.34 -13.96
N PRO A 376 -26.71 -13.65 -14.95
CA PRO A 376 -27.92 -12.84 -14.75
C PRO A 376 -29.16 -13.67 -14.41
N GLU A 377 -29.13 -15.00 -14.61
CA GLU A 377 -30.23 -15.90 -14.28
C GLU A 377 -30.22 -16.41 -12.85
N GLU A 378 -29.14 -16.15 -12.11
CA GLU A 378 -28.97 -16.52 -10.69
C GLU A 378 -29.12 -15.29 -9.80
N THR A 379 -29.46 -15.50 -8.53
CA THR A 379 -29.45 -14.41 -7.55
C THR A 379 -28.01 -13.99 -7.26
N ASN A 380 -27.74 -12.69 -7.36
CA ASN A 380 -26.40 -12.12 -7.29
C ASN A 380 -26.22 -11.14 -6.13
N PHE A 381 -27.28 -10.48 -5.70
CA PHE A 381 -27.22 -9.43 -4.70
C PHE A 381 -28.23 -9.69 -3.59
N TYR A 382 -27.84 -9.46 -2.34
CA TYR A 382 -28.65 -9.74 -1.16
C TYR A 382 -28.54 -8.60 -0.16
N VAL A 383 -29.68 -8.17 0.39
CA VAL A 383 -29.72 -7.37 1.62
C VAL A 383 -30.23 -8.27 2.72
N HIS A 384 -29.40 -8.51 3.72
CA HIS A 384 -29.73 -9.28 4.91
C HIS A 384 -30.03 -8.34 6.07
N VAL A 385 -30.87 -8.79 6.99
CA VAL A 385 -31.24 -8.10 8.22
C VAL A 385 -31.15 -9.06 9.41
N ALA A 386 -30.65 -8.54 10.54
CA ALA A 386 -30.59 -9.24 11.81
C ALA A 386 -30.96 -8.29 12.95
N THR A 387 -31.37 -8.84 14.09
CA THR A 387 -31.46 -8.03 15.31
C THR A 387 -30.07 -7.91 15.93
N LEU A 388 -29.73 -6.73 16.47
CA LEU A 388 -28.45 -6.56 17.14
C LEU A 388 -28.36 -7.34 18.45
N ASP A 389 -29.49 -7.67 19.07
CA ASP A 389 -29.53 -8.49 20.28
C ASP A 389 -29.04 -9.92 19.98
N ASP A 390 -29.49 -10.51 18.87
CA ASP A 390 -29.03 -11.83 18.43
C ASP A 390 -27.54 -11.82 18.10
N LEU A 391 -27.06 -10.79 17.39
CA LEU A 391 -25.64 -10.66 17.05
C LEU A 391 -24.77 -10.40 18.27
N THR A 392 -25.25 -9.60 19.22
CA THR A 392 -24.56 -9.34 20.50
C THR A 392 -24.45 -10.62 21.32
N ALA A 393 -25.54 -11.39 21.40
CA ALA A 393 -25.56 -12.66 22.08
C ALA A 393 -24.58 -13.64 21.44
N ALA A 394 -24.57 -13.75 20.11
CA ALA A 394 -23.61 -14.56 19.37
C ALA A 394 -22.16 -14.11 19.61
N CYS A 395 -21.91 -12.80 19.63
CA CYS A 395 -20.59 -12.24 19.86
C CYS A 395 -20.03 -12.58 21.24
N ARG A 396 -20.88 -12.58 22.27
CA ARG A 396 -20.50 -12.76 23.68
C ARG A 396 -20.53 -14.20 24.19
N GLN A 397 -20.83 -15.21 23.35
CA GLN A 397 -20.87 -16.62 23.81
C GLN A 397 -19.52 -17.12 24.35
N ASP A 398 -19.49 -17.69 25.56
CA ASP A 398 -18.25 -18.12 26.20
C ASP A 398 -17.63 -19.37 25.55
N SER A 399 -16.33 -19.28 25.23
CA SER A 399 -15.47 -20.44 25.01
C SER A 399 -14.34 -20.45 26.05
N LYS A 400 -14.20 -21.60 26.73
CA LYS A 400 -13.38 -21.87 27.93
C LYS A 400 -11.87 -21.57 27.80
N PRO A 401 -11.14 -21.40 28.93
CA PRO A 401 -9.78 -20.84 28.97
C PRO A 401 -8.64 -21.88 29.04
N LYS A 402 -7.44 -21.46 28.58
CA LYS A 402 -6.05 -21.65 29.09
C LYS A 402 -5.05 -21.51 27.91
N MET A 403 -3.84 -20.93 28.02
CA MET A 403 -2.82 -20.98 29.09
C MET A 403 -1.82 -19.80 28.96
N HIS A 404 -1.33 -19.31 30.10
CA HIS A 404 -0.30 -18.27 30.26
C HIS A 404 1.03 -18.52 29.55
N LEU A 405 1.67 -17.43 29.09
CA LEU A 405 3.10 -17.20 29.28
C LEU A 405 3.40 -15.69 29.45
N ASP A 406 4.15 -15.41 30.50
CA ASP A 406 4.55 -14.12 31.08
C ASP A 406 5.81 -13.60 30.37
N HIS A 407 5.93 -12.29 30.15
CA HIS A 407 7.20 -11.55 30.31
C HIS A 407 6.95 -10.03 30.38
N THR A 408 7.63 -9.42 31.34
CA THR A 408 7.54 -8.04 31.83
C THR A 408 8.71 -7.15 31.34
N PHE A 409 8.54 -5.83 31.56
CA PHE A 409 9.50 -4.70 31.54
C PHE A 409 9.73 -4.00 30.17
N LEU A 410 9.72 -2.67 30.03
CA LEU A 410 10.16 -1.58 30.93
C LEU A 410 9.53 -0.21 30.56
N ASP A 411 9.73 0.71 31.51
CA ASP A 411 9.17 2.04 31.79
C ASP A 411 9.75 3.22 30.95
N ALA A 412 9.22 4.40 31.26
CA ALA A 412 9.00 5.62 30.49
C ALA A 412 10.09 6.71 30.45
N ASN A 413 9.75 7.71 29.62
CA ASN A 413 10.12 9.13 29.61
C ASN A 413 11.39 9.58 28.87
N MET A 414 11.22 10.52 27.93
CA MET A 414 11.87 11.86 27.94
C MET A 414 11.30 12.78 26.84
N ARG A 415 11.18 14.09 27.14
CA ARG A 415 10.43 15.17 26.47
C ARG A 415 11.33 16.17 25.70
N LYS A 416 10.79 16.74 24.59
CA LYS A 416 10.94 18.15 24.05
C LYS A 416 12.32 18.55 23.43
N LEU A 417 12.50 19.47 22.46
CA LEU A 417 11.75 20.60 21.85
C LEU A 417 12.40 21.08 20.50
N TYR A 418 11.56 21.39 19.49
CA TYR A 418 11.53 22.51 18.49
C TYR A 418 12.67 22.93 17.49
N ILE A 419 12.29 22.88 16.19
CA ILE A 419 12.30 23.86 15.06
C ILE A 419 13.58 24.66 14.68
N LYS A 420 14.01 24.61 13.40
CA LYS A 420 13.88 25.70 12.38
C LYS A 420 14.44 25.37 10.98
N ALA A 421 13.77 25.93 9.97
CA ALA A 421 14.04 25.79 8.54
C ALA A 421 15.07 26.79 7.95
N ARG A 422 15.57 26.42 6.77
CA ARG A 422 16.12 27.18 5.60
C ARG A 422 17.62 27.08 5.22
N ASN A 423 17.79 26.49 4.03
CA ASN A 423 18.69 26.56 2.85
C ASN A 423 20.13 27.10 2.94
N ASN A 424 21.07 26.36 2.33
CA ASN A 424 22.12 26.90 1.43
C ASN A 424 22.69 25.86 0.44
N TYR A 425 23.13 26.34 -0.74
CA TYR A 425 23.23 25.63 -2.02
C TYR A 425 24.39 24.64 -2.22
N GLN A 426 25.33 24.51 -1.27
CA GLN A 426 26.34 23.43 -1.29
C GLN A 426 25.91 22.20 -0.47
N GLU A 427 24.88 22.36 0.37
CA GLU A 427 24.40 21.30 1.27
C GLU A 427 23.58 20.23 0.53
N ASN A 428 23.25 20.42 -0.76
CA ASN A 428 22.26 19.60 -1.47
C ASN A 428 22.84 18.49 -2.38
N ALA A 429 24.17 18.34 -2.45
CA ALA A 429 24.80 17.27 -3.25
C ALA A 429 24.83 15.98 -2.42
N VAL A 430 24.05 14.97 -2.81
CA VAL A 430 24.05 13.68 -2.13
C VAL A 430 24.39 12.56 -3.11
N PRO A 431 25.48 11.81 -2.88
CA PRO A 431 25.78 10.64 -3.69
C PRO A 431 24.73 9.55 -3.45
N TYR A 432 24.29 8.90 -4.52
CA TYR A 432 23.16 7.96 -4.46
C TYR A 432 23.51 6.57 -5.01
N GLY A 433 23.90 6.46 -6.27
CA GLY A 433 24.31 5.21 -6.89
C GLY A 433 25.82 5.06 -6.91
N LEU A 434 26.30 3.82 -6.80
CA LEU A 434 27.71 3.47 -6.88
C LEU A 434 27.90 2.26 -7.82
N ASN A 435 28.92 2.28 -8.68
CA ASN A 435 29.38 1.06 -9.37
C ASN A 435 30.87 1.18 -9.72
N ILE A 436 31.53 0.05 -10.02
CA ILE A 436 32.98 0.01 -10.26
C ILE A 436 33.25 -0.87 -11.46
N LEU A 437 34.10 -0.36 -12.36
CA LEU A 437 34.67 -1.16 -13.46
C LEU A 437 36.13 -0.78 -13.64
N ASP A 438 37.00 -1.77 -13.47
CA ASP A 438 38.45 -1.60 -13.48
C ASP A 438 38.90 -0.55 -12.45
N ASP A 439 39.62 0.49 -12.85
CA ASP A 439 40.12 1.55 -11.96
C ASP A 439 39.15 2.75 -11.86
N ARG A 440 37.97 2.65 -12.48
CA ARG A 440 36.93 3.70 -12.45
C ARG A 440 35.85 3.35 -11.44
N LEU A 441 35.70 4.22 -10.45
CA LEU A 441 34.56 4.24 -9.54
C LEU A 441 33.54 5.25 -10.07
N PHE A 442 32.38 4.78 -10.50
CA PHE A 442 31.27 5.61 -10.95
C PHE A 442 30.35 5.92 -9.78
N LEU A 443 29.84 7.14 -9.72
CA LEU A 443 28.81 7.53 -8.78
C LEU A 443 27.83 8.55 -9.38
N THR A 444 26.61 8.53 -8.89
CA THR A 444 25.64 9.58 -9.18
C THR A 444 25.53 10.55 -8.02
N VAL A 445 25.37 11.83 -8.33
CA VAL A 445 25.01 12.88 -7.38
C VAL A 445 23.61 13.38 -7.76
N THR A 446 22.64 13.12 -6.88
CA THR A 446 21.25 13.44 -7.15
C THR A 446 21.04 14.96 -7.17
N ARG A 447 20.31 15.47 -8.17
CA ARG A 447 20.03 16.91 -8.26
C ARG A 447 18.85 17.30 -7.36
N CYS A 448 19.14 17.85 -6.20
CA CYS A 448 18.15 18.37 -5.24
C CYS A 448 17.92 19.90 -5.33
N SER A 449 18.66 20.60 -6.22
CA SER A 449 18.48 22.02 -6.55
C SER A 449 19.20 22.37 -7.87
N ASN A 450 18.89 23.53 -8.45
CA ASN A 450 19.63 24.05 -9.60
C ASN A 450 21.11 24.32 -9.22
N GLY A 451 22.06 23.96 -10.08
CA GLY A 451 23.49 24.32 -9.92
C GLY A 451 24.51 23.17 -9.85
N PHE A 452 24.09 21.90 -9.93
CA PHE A 452 25.05 20.78 -9.98
C PHE A 452 25.67 20.61 -11.37
N PRO A 453 27.01 20.49 -11.49
CA PRO A 453 27.69 20.42 -12.79
C PRO A 453 27.42 19.11 -13.53
N ALA A 454 27.26 17.98 -12.82
CA ALA A 454 26.95 16.69 -13.41
C ALA A 454 26.22 15.75 -12.46
N ASN A 455 25.30 14.95 -13.00
CA ASN A 455 24.60 13.92 -12.24
C ASN A 455 25.43 12.62 -12.20
N LEU A 456 25.93 12.15 -13.34
CA LEU A 456 26.75 10.94 -13.42
C LEU A 456 28.23 11.32 -13.47
N ASN A 457 29.04 10.73 -12.59
CA ASN A 457 30.44 11.09 -12.38
C ASN A 457 31.33 9.85 -12.19
N TYR A 458 32.64 10.01 -12.30
CA TYR A 458 33.62 8.99 -11.93
C TYR A 458 34.85 9.53 -11.21
N ILE A 459 35.52 8.65 -10.47
CA ILE A 459 36.81 8.84 -9.80
C ILE A 459 37.76 7.74 -10.31
N ASN A 460 39.01 8.11 -10.63
CA ASN A 460 40.09 7.14 -10.83
C ASN A 460 40.66 6.76 -9.46
N ILE A 461 40.51 5.50 -9.06
CA ILE A 461 40.84 5.05 -7.70
C ILE A 461 42.36 5.14 -7.46
N THR A 462 43.16 4.60 -8.38
CA THR A 462 44.62 4.57 -8.24
C THR A 462 45.23 5.97 -8.22
N GLU A 463 44.78 6.87 -9.10
CA GLU A 463 45.25 8.26 -9.13
C GLU A 463 44.91 9.03 -7.85
N ALA A 464 43.67 8.87 -7.35
CA ALA A 464 43.22 9.52 -6.12
C ALA A 464 43.99 9.02 -4.89
N GLN A 465 44.22 7.70 -4.82
CA GLN A 465 45.00 7.08 -3.73
C GLN A 465 46.48 7.46 -3.78
N ALA A 466 47.10 7.46 -4.97
CA ALA A 466 48.49 7.89 -5.14
C ALA A 466 48.70 9.36 -4.70
N SER A 467 47.67 10.18 -4.84
CA SER A 467 47.67 11.59 -4.44
C SER A 467 47.26 11.83 -2.99
N ASN A 468 47.00 10.77 -2.19
CA ASN A 468 46.46 10.84 -0.82
C ASN A 468 45.20 11.73 -0.70
N GLN A 469 44.38 11.80 -1.76
CA GLN A 469 43.15 12.58 -1.76
C GLN A 469 42.04 11.80 -1.06
N LEU A 470 41.66 12.23 0.15
CA LEU A 470 40.50 11.68 0.86
C LEU A 470 39.16 12.11 0.26
N SER A 471 39.14 13.26 -0.43
CA SER A 471 37.99 13.84 -1.11
C SER A 471 38.34 14.20 -2.57
N PRO A 472 38.50 13.21 -3.47
CA PRO A 472 38.84 13.46 -4.88
C PRO A 472 37.76 14.27 -5.62
N LEU A 473 38.20 15.03 -6.63
CA LEU A 473 37.30 15.75 -7.54
C LEU A 473 36.52 14.77 -8.42
N LEU A 474 35.26 15.10 -8.70
CA LEU A 474 34.39 14.33 -9.56
C LEU A 474 34.58 14.72 -11.02
N ASN A 475 34.76 13.72 -11.88
CA ASN A 475 34.80 13.91 -13.33
C ASN A 475 33.42 13.57 -13.91
N SER A 476 32.80 14.49 -14.65
CA SER A 476 31.51 14.25 -15.30
C SER A 476 31.60 13.12 -16.33
N TYR A 477 30.59 12.26 -16.38
CA TYR A 477 30.52 11.13 -17.30
C TYR A 477 29.17 11.12 -18.07
N PRO A 478 29.13 10.73 -19.36
CA PRO A 478 30.28 10.39 -20.21
C PRO A 478 31.09 11.62 -20.64
N GLU A 479 30.44 12.78 -20.72
CA GLU A 479 31.03 14.07 -20.99
C GLU A 479 30.23 15.18 -20.28
N GLN A 480 30.83 16.37 -20.18
CA GLN A 480 30.24 17.48 -19.45
C GLN A 480 28.98 18.05 -20.14
N GLU A 481 28.94 18.02 -21.47
CA GLU A 481 27.83 18.56 -22.27
C GLU A 481 26.50 17.82 -22.04
N LEU A 482 26.55 16.49 -22.03
CA LEU A 482 25.39 15.64 -21.72
C LEU A 482 24.90 15.80 -20.28
N ASN A 483 25.64 16.48 -19.40
CA ASN A 483 25.27 16.75 -18.03
C ASN A 483 24.74 18.19 -17.82
N TYR A 484 24.73 19.06 -18.82
CA TYR A 484 24.16 20.41 -18.69
C TYR A 484 22.65 20.39 -18.95
N ILE A 485 21.82 20.82 -17.98
CA ILE A 485 20.34 20.75 -18.03
C ILE A 485 19.70 21.55 -19.20
N VAL A 486 20.49 22.31 -19.96
CA VAL A 486 20.04 23.24 -21.00
C VAL A 486 19.71 22.57 -22.33
N PHE A 487 20.24 21.37 -22.61
CA PHE A 487 20.01 20.66 -23.87
C PHE A 487 18.93 19.61 -23.75
N ASP A 488 18.20 19.32 -24.82
CA ASP A 488 17.08 18.35 -24.80
C ASP A 488 17.54 16.93 -24.43
N ASP A 489 18.73 16.52 -24.87
CA ASP A 489 19.26 15.17 -24.64
C ASP A 489 19.98 14.97 -23.30
N SER A 490 20.11 16.01 -22.48
CA SER A 490 20.87 15.94 -21.24
C SER A 490 20.34 14.92 -20.24
N ILE A 491 21.27 14.31 -19.51
CA ILE A 491 21.04 13.45 -18.35
C ILE A 491 20.68 14.35 -17.16
N ILE A 492 19.41 14.27 -16.75
CA ILE A 492 18.90 15.08 -15.65
C ILE A 492 19.25 14.41 -14.32
N ASN A 493 18.73 13.21 -14.08
CA ASN A 493 18.82 12.58 -12.76
C ASN A 493 18.72 11.04 -12.83
N ILE A 494 19.85 10.38 -13.05
CA ILE A 494 20.01 8.95 -12.78
C ILE A 494 20.31 8.78 -11.29
N ARG A 495 19.54 7.91 -10.61
CA ARG A 495 19.70 7.62 -9.18
C ARG A 495 20.62 6.45 -8.95
N ARG A 496 20.20 5.23 -9.27
CA ARG A 496 21.06 4.04 -9.32
C ARG A 496 21.13 3.48 -10.73
N PHE A 497 22.24 2.81 -11.00
CA PHE A 497 22.59 2.29 -12.31
C PHE A 497 23.30 0.95 -12.16
N ALA A 498 23.29 0.16 -13.22
CA ALA A 498 23.98 -1.12 -13.28
C ALA A 498 25.02 -1.09 -14.39
N ILE A 499 26.14 -1.78 -14.17
CA ILE A 499 27.09 -2.12 -15.23
C ILE A 499 26.86 -3.58 -15.58
N ASP A 500 26.59 -3.86 -16.85
CA ASP A 500 26.34 -5.21 -17.32
C ASP A 500 27.61 -5.93 -17.80
N ALA A 501 27.51 -7.22 -18.07
CA ALA A 501 28.64 -8.04 -18.53
C ALA A 501 29.17 -7.66 -19.93
N CYS A 502 28.48 -6.77 -20.63
CA CYS A 502 28.86 -6.23 -21.94
C CYS A 502 29.54 -4.86 -21.82
N ASN A 503 29.92 -4.44 -20.61
CA ASN A 503 30.51 -3.14 -20.30
C ASN A 503 29.61 -1.97 -20.69
N ARG A 504 28.30 -2.09 -20.43
CA ARG A 504 27.35 -0.98 -20.61
C ARG A 504 26.83 -0.51 -19.26
N LEU A 505 26.80 0.80 -19.05
CA LEU A 505 26.18 1.45 -17.90
C LEU A 505 24.72 1.75 -18.20
N TRP A 506 23.82 1.12 -17.46
CA TRP A 506 22.37 1.25 -17.61
C TRP A 506 21.77 2.03 -16.45
N GLY A 507 20.92 3.01 -16.74
CA GLY A 507 20.18 3.73 -15.71
C GLY A 507 18.98 4.47 -16.29
N ILE A 508 17.98 4.73 -15.44
CA ILE A 508 16.86 5.60 -15.81
C ILE A 508 17.19 7.03 -15.41
N ASP A 509 17.15 7.92 -16.41
CA ASP A 509 17.02 9.34 -16.18
C ASP A 509 15.57 9.65 -15.80
N GLY A 510 15.36 10.06 -14.54
CA GLY A 510 14.05 10.41 -14.01
C GLY A 510 13.46 11.69 -14.59
N GLY A 511 14.27 12.48 -15.31
CA GLY A 511 13.82 13.74 -15.91
C GLY A 511 13.41 14.81 -14.89
N ASP A 512 13.60 14.55 -13.59
CA ASP A 512 13.12 15.34 -12.47
C ASP A 512 14.27 15.86 -11.59
N ILE A 513 14.13 17.10 -11.12
CA ILE A 513 14.98 17.69 -10.09
C ILE A 513 14.20 17.59 -8.78
N ILE A 514 14.77 16.92 -7.77
CA ILE A 514 14.08 16.68 -6.49
C ILE A 514 13.74 18.02 -5.85
N GLY A 515 12.46 18.20 -5.50
CA GLY A 515 11.95 19.44 -4.88
C GLY A 515 11.61 20.58 -5.83
N ASN A 516 11.74 20.39 -7.16
CA ASN A 516 11.37 21.38 -8.16
C ASN A 516 10.49 20.78 -9.27
N SER A 517 9.21 21.14 -9.25
CA SER A 517 8.21 20.65 -10.22
C SER A 517 8.19 21.40 -11.55
N LYS A 518 9.02 22.43 -11.75
CA LYS A 518 8.90 23.32 -12.92
C LYS A 518 9.50 22.80 -14.23
N PHE A 519 10.15 21.63 -14.25
CA PHE A 519 10.78 21.09 -15.49
C PHE A 519 10.86 19.55 -15.54
N PRO A 520 9.76 18.79 -15.56
CA PRO A 520 9.87 17.35 -15.81
C PRO A 520 10.12 17.11 -17.30
N LYS A 521 11.30 16.60 -17.65
CA LYS A 521 11.48 15.91 -18.93
C LYS A 521 10.88 14.51 -18.85
N LEU A 522 10.55 13.93 -20.01
CA LEU A 522 10.14 12.52 -20.06
C LEU A 522 11.25 11.64 -19.50
N LYS A 523 10.86 10.64 -18.70
CA LYS A 523 11.75 9.63 -18.14
C LYS A 523 12.28 8.76 -19.27
N ARG A 524 13.59 8.48 -19.26
CA ARG A 524 14.26 7.70 -20.30
C ARG A 524 15.17 6.65 -19.68
N LEU A 525 15.14 5.42 -20.20
CA LEU A 525 16.17 4.43 -19.93
C LEU A 525 17.35 4.68 -20.88
N LEU A 526 18.55 4.75 -20.32
CA LEU A 526 19.78 4.98 -21.06
C LEU A 526 20.74 3.79 -20.87
N ALA A 527 21.46 3.42 -21.92
CA ALA A 527 22.65 2.57 -21.83
C ALA A 527 23.83 3.29 -22.46
N ILE A 528 24.95 3.37 -21.74
CA ILE A 528 26.20 4.00 -22.19
C ILE A 528 27.26 2.91 -22.33
N ASP A 529 27.82 2.76 -23.52
CA ASP A 529 28.93 1.86 -23.76
C ASP A 529 30.20 2.42 -23.08
N LEU A 530 30.76 1.67 -22.12
CA LEU A 530 31.86 2.16 -21.27
C LEU A 530 33.23 2.16 -21.95
N VAL A 531 33.32 1.64 -23.18
CA VAL A 531 34.53 1.62 -24.01
C VAL A 531 34.57 2.85 -24.90
N THR A 532 33.45 3.15 -25.55
CA THR A 532 33.28 4.26 -26.49
C THR A 532 32.77 5.54 -25.81
N ASN A 533 32.24 5.43 -24.59
CA ASN A 533 31.55 6.48 -23.82
C ASN A 533 30.34 7.07 -24.55
N LYS A 534 29.70 6.29 -25.43
CA LYS A 534 28.52 6.73 -26.20
C LYS A 534 27.25 6.12 -25.67
N VAL A 535 26.16 6.89 -25.72
CA VAL A 535 24.81 6.36 -25.50
C VAL A 535 24.47 5.41 -26.65
N VAL A 536 24.22 4.14 -26.33
CA VAL A 536 23.88 3.07 -27.27
C VAL A 536 22.43 2.62 -27.18
N VAL A 537 21.73 2.97 -26.09
CA VAL A 537 20.28 2.80 -25.94
C VAL A 537 19.69 4.07 -25.32
N SER A 538 18.57 4.52 -25.89
CA SER A 538 17.71 5.57 -25.32
C SER A 538 16.26 5.17 -25.56
N HIS A 539 15.54 4.84 -24.50
CA HIS A 539 14.15 4.39 -24.57
C HIS A 539 13.26 5.30 -23.73
N THR A 540 12.27 5.91 -24.37
CA THR A 540 11.24 6.71 -23.70
C THR A 540 10.08 5.80 -23.30
N PHE A 541 9.70 5.85 -22.03
CA PHE A 541 8.57 5.09 -21.54
C PHE A 541 7.22 5.67 -22.01
N SER A 542 6.21 4.81 -22.13
CA SER A 542 4.82 5.19 -22.40
C SER A 542 4.21 6.00 -21.26
N ASP A 543 3.16 6.79 -21.54
CA ASP A 543 2.57 7.74 -20.59
C ASP A 543 2.10 7.10 -19.27
N ASP A 544 1.60 5.86 -19.31
CA ASP A 544 1.22 5.09 -18.13
C ASP A 544 2.41 4.76 -17.21
N ILE A 545 3.59 4.54 -17.78
CA ILE A 545 4.84 4.33 -17.06
C ILE A 545 5.50 5.67 -16.68
N GLN A 546 5.23 6.75 -17.41
CA GLN A 546 5.76 8.08 -17.06
C GLN A 546 5.09 8.65 -15.80
N ARG A 547 3.78 8.46 -15.66
CA ARG A 547 2.94 9.09 -14.63
C ARG A 547 3.28 8.59 -13.22
N ASN A 548 3.58 9.52 -12.32
CA ASN A 548 3.85 9.31 -10.88
C ASN A 548 4.95 8.29 -10.53
N SER A 549 5.78 7.90 -11.49
CA SER A 549 6.85 6.93 -11.26
C SER A 549 8.06 7.55 -10.60
N PHE A 550 8.68 6.78 -9.71
CA PHE A 550 9.93 7.17 -9.06
C PHE A 550 10.90 5.98 -9.08
N PHE A 551 11.76 5.96 -10.10
CA PHE A 551 12.69 4.86 -10.32
C PHE A 551 13.92 5.00 -9.42
N VAL A 552 14.15 3.98 -8.58
CA VAL A 552 15.18 4.01 -7.53
C VAL A 552 16.31 3.01 -7.75
N ASN A 553 16.07 1.93 -8.50
CA ASN A 553 17.04 0.87 -8.72
C ASN A 553 16.89 0.24 -10.11
N THR A 554 18.02 -0.03 -10.76
CA THR A 554 18.12 -0.62 -12.10
C THR A 554 19.06 -1.82 -12.02
N ILE A 555 18.62 -2.98 -12.50
CA ILE A 555 19.45 -4.18 -12.66
C ILE A 555 19.28 -4.74 -14.08
N VAL A 556 20.31 -5.42 -14.58
CA VAL A 556 20.35 -5.89 -15.97
C VAL A 556 20.57 -7.39 -16.00
N ASP A 557 19.69 -8.10 -16.70
CA ASP A 557 19.85 -9.50 -17.06
C ASP A 557 20.26 -9.61 -18.52
N VAL A 558 21.53 -9.94 -18.74
CA VAL A 558 22.09 -10.14 -20.07
C VAL A 558 23.09 -11.29 -20.04
N GLU A 559 23.13 -12.05 -21.11
CA GLU A 559 24.19 -13.04 -21.33
C GLU A 559 25.37 -12.37 -22.03
N PRO A 560 26.62 -12.56 -21.56
CA PRO A 560 27.79 -11.94 -22.17
C PRO A 560 27.96 -12.26 -23.67
N GLN A 561 27.43 -13.40 -24.11
CA GLN A 561 27.49 -13.87 -25.49
C GLN A 561 26.41 -13.24 -26.39
N ASN A 562 25.38 -12.61 -25.81
CA ASN A 562 24.22 -12.07 -26.52
C ASN A 562 23.79 -10.71 -25.95
N CYS A 563 24.67 -9.72 -26.09
CA CYS A 563 24.46 -8.37 -25.57
C CYS A 563 23.21 -7.68 -26.13
N SER A 564 22.70 -8.10 -27.30
CA SER A 564 21.49 -7.54 -27.93
C SER A 564 20.17 -7.96 -27.27
N ASP A 565 20.18 -9.00 -26.43
CA ASP A 565 18.97 -9.53 -25.78
C ASP A 565 18.95 -9.27 -24.26
N ALA A 566 19.31 -8.04 -23.89
CA ALA A 566 19.26 -7.62 -22.51
C ALA A 566 17.82 -7.37 -22.04
N TYR A 567 17.53 -7.79 -20.81
CA TYR A 567 16.35 -7.39 -20.06
C TYR A 567 16.76 -6.48 -18.90
N VAL A 568 16.06 -5.37 -18.72
CA VAL A 568 16.34 -4.41 -17.64
C VAL A 568 15.14 -4.36 -16.70
N TYR A 569 15.38 -4.55 -15.41
CA TYR A 569 14.35 -4.47 -14.38
C TYR A 569 14.56 -3.20 -13.54
N ASN A 570 13.51 -2.40 -13.43
CA ASN A 570 13.57 -1.09 -12.80
C ASN A 570 12.55 -1.01 -11.66
N ALA A 571 13.00 -0.81 -10.42
CA ALA A 571 12.13 -0.66 -9.27
C ALA A 571 11.49 0.74 -9.30
N ASP A 572 10.16 0.76 -9.38
CA ASP A 572 9.33 1.95 -9.29
C ASP A 572 8.75 2.04 -7.88
N ARG A 573 9.40 2.85 -7.04
CA ARG A 573 9.16 2.88 -5.60
C ARG A 573 7.82 3.49 -5.22
N ASP A 574 7.35 4.50 -5.95
CA ASP A 574 6.10 5.21 -5.64
C ASP A 574 4.87 4.50 -6.20
N ASN A 575 5.00 3.81 -7.33
CA ASN A 575 3.92 2.98 -7.88
C ASN A 575 3.97 1.51 -7.43
N ASN A 576 4.88 1.14 -6.51
CA ASN A 576 5.02 -0.22 -5.97
C ASN A 576 5.08 -1.29 -7.08
N GLY A 577 6.00 -1.13 -8.03
CA GLY A 577 6.07 -2.00 -9.20
C GLY A 577 7.46 -2.17 -9.77
N ILE A 578 7.61 -3.13 -10.69
CA ILE A 578 8.81 -3.29 -11.51
C ILE A 578 8.46 -2.96 -12.96
N VAL A 579 9.23 -2.06 -13.57
CA VAL A 579 9.17 -1.81 -15.01
C VAL A 579 10.25 -2.63 -15.70
N VAL A 580 9.82 -3.54 -16.56
CA VAL A 580 10.68 -4.39 -17.38
C VAL A 580 10.88 -3.75 -18.74
N TYR A 581 12.11 -3.68 -19.23
CA TYR A 581 12.45 -3.32 -20.61
C TYR A 581 13.14 -4.50 -21.29
N SER A 582 12.73 -4.81 -22.52
CA SER A 582 13.39 -5.79 -23.39
C SER A 582 14.08 -5.07 -24.53
N MET A 583 15.41 -5.22 -24.61
CA MET A 583 16.22 -4.58 -25.65
C MET A 583 15.89 -5.15 -27.04
N ALA A 584 15.80 -6.47 -27.18
CA ALA A 584 15.49 -7.11 -28.46
C ALA A 584 14.13 -6.69 -29.04
N LYS A 585 13.14 -6.43 -28.17
CA LYS A 585 11.79 -6.00 -28.58
C LYS A 585 11.62 -4.48 -28.59
N ASN A 586 12.59 -3.74 -28.05
CA ASN A 586 12.51 -2.32 -27.72
C ASN A 586 11.15 -1.93 -27.08
N SER A 587 10.74 -2.69 -26.06
CA SER A 587 9.43 -2.54 -25.45
C SER A 587 9.51 -2.65 -23.94
N SER A 588 8.65 -1.89 -23.24
CA SER A 588 8.55 -1.90 -21.78
C SER A 588 7.14 -2.26 -21.29
N TRP A 589 7.04 -2.81 -20.08
CA TRP A 589 5.78 -3.06 -19.38
C TRP A 589 6.00 -3.00 -17.86
N ARG A 590 4.95 -2.60 -17.12
CA ARG A 590 4.94 -2.62 -15.66
C ARG A 590 4.38 -3.93 -15.14
N ILE A 591 4.96 -4.42 -14.06
CA ILE A 591 4.47 -5.54 -13.27
C ILE A 591 4.16 -5.01 -11.88
N SER A 592 2.95 -5.29 -11.40
CA SER A 592 2.49 -4.93 -10.06
C SER A 592 2.26 -6.21 -9.26
N HIS A 593 2.49 -6.13 -7.96
CA HIS A 593 2.29 -7.23 -7.02
C HIS A 593 2.29 -6.65 -5.61
N ASN A 594 1.46 -7.17 -4.71
CA ASN A 594 1.37 -6.66 -3.33
C ASN A 594 2.73 -6.67 -2.59
N TYR A 595 3.60 -7.65 -2.85
CA TYR A 595 4.96 -7.72 -2.28
C TYR A 595 5.90 -6.57 -2.66
N PHE A 596 5.53 -5.71 -3.60
CA PHE A 596 6.28 -4.50 -3.90
C PHE A 596 5.95 -3.34 -2.96
N HIS A 597 4.91 -3.44 -2.13
CA HIS A 597 4.52 -2.40 -1.19
C HIS A 597 5.39 -2.39 0.07
N GLY A 598 5.43 -1.23 0.71
CA GLY A 598 6.02 -1.08 2.04
C GLY A 598 5.24 -1.84 3.11
N ASP A 599 5.93 -2.27 4.17
CA ASP A 599 5.30 -2.96 5.30
C ASP A 599 4.86 -1.92 6.34
N PRO A 600 3.56 -1.86 6.70
CA PRO A 600 3.02 -0.85 7.60
C PRO A 600 3.56 -0.94 9.03
N PHE A 601 4.11 -2.09 9.45
CA PHE A 601 4.63 -2.32 10.80
C PHE A 601 6.13 -2.05 10.92
N ASN A 602 6.84 -1.92 9.79
CA ASN A 602 8.30 -1.83 9.75
C ASN A 602 8.78 -0.52 9.10
N GLY A 603 7.91 0.48 9.04
CA GLY A 603 8.21 1.79 8.48
C GLY A 603 8.98 2.76 9.38
N ASP A 604 9.36 2.35 10.60
CA ASP A 604 10.11 3.20 11.54
C ASP A 604 11.62 3.10 11.30
N PHE A 605 12.26 4.27 11.16
CA PHE A 605 13.70 4.39 10.94
C PHE A 605 14.34 5.21 12.06
N ASN A 606 15.50 4.76 12.54
CA ASN A 606 16.37 5.50 13.45
C ASN A 606 17.75 5.65 12.81
N VAL A 607 18.00 6.84 12.27
CA VAL A 607 19.27 7.16 11.60
C VAL A 607 19.97 8.26 12.38
N ASN A 608 21.08 7.89 13.03
CA ASN A 608 21.88 8.81 13.86
C ASN A 608 21.05 9.54 14.94
N GLY A 609 20.17 8.81 15.63
CA GLY A 609 19.29 9.33 16.68
C GLY A 609 18.08 10.11 16.16
N ARG A 610 17.90 10.24 14.84
CA ARG A 610 16.70 10.82 14.23
C ARG A 610 15.71 9.72 13.90
N ILE A 611 14.53 9.82 14.49
CA ILE A 611 13.43 8.90 14.24
C ILE A 611 12.50 9.51 13.20
N TYR A 612 12.21 8.76 12.14
CA TYR A 612 11.25 9.15 11.11
C TYR A 612 10.52 7.91 10.59
N GLN A 613 9.36 8.13 9.95
CA GLN A 613 8.60 7.07 9.30
C GLN A 613 8.75 7.15 7.78
N SER A 614 8.90 5.99 7.15
CA SER A 614 8.88 5.83 5.70
C SER A 614 8.14 4.56 5.33
N THR A 615 7.34 4.64 4.27
CA THR A 615 6.53 3.52 3.74
C THR A 615 6.84 3.25 2.28
N GLU A 616 8.04 3.62 1.86
CA GLU A 616 8.48 3.42 0.49
C GLU A 616 8.46 1.92 0.14
N GLY A 617 7.99 1.64 -1.07
CA GLY A 617 7.87 0.30 -1.65
C GLY A 617 9.20 -0.28 -2.09
N ILE A 618 9.16 -1.10 -3.14
CA ILE A 618 10.31 -1.83 -3.68
C ILE A 618 11.52 -0.90 -3.91
N ILE A 619 12.69 -1.33 -3.42
CA ILE A 619 13.94 -0.58 -3.57
C ILE A 619 15.14 -1.50 -3.87
N GLY A 620 15.27 -2.59 -3.13
CA GLY A 620 16.37 -3.55 -3.28
C GLY A 620 16.00 -4.63 -4.28
N MET A 621 16.89 -4.92 -5.20
CA MET A 621 16.73 -5.98 -6.21
C MET A 621 18.09 -6.61 -6.51
N VAL A 622 18.13 -7.94 -6.65
CA VAL A 622 19.34 -8.68 -7.04
C VAL A 622 18.98 -9.96 -7.78
N LEU A 623 19.77 -10.31 -8.81
CA LEU A 623 19.56 -11.53 -9.60
C LEU A 623 20.45 -12.66 -9.10
N SER A 624 19.90 -13.88 -9.05
CA SER A 624 20.67 -15.11 -8.86
C SER A 624 21.55 -15.43 -10.06
N ALA A 625 22.49 -16.34 -9.87
CA ALA A 625 23.09 -17.09 -10.97
C ALA A 625 21.98 -17.77 -11.83
N PRO A 626 22.20 -17.95 -13.15
CA PRO A 626 21.24 -18.60 -14.02
C PRO A 626 21.02 -20.06 -13.63
N LYS A 627 19.76 -20.50 -13.72
CA LYS A 627 19.36 -21.90 -13.56
C LYS A 627 19.59 -22.66 -14.86
N TRP A 628 19.37 -23.97 -14.81
CA TRP A 628 19.51 -24.87 -15.96
C TRP A 628 18.64 -24.48 -17.18
N ASP A 629 17.53 -23.78 -16.95
CA ASP A 629 16.61 -23.30 -17.99
C ASP A 629 16.95 -21.88 -18.49
N GLY A 630 18.09 -21.33 -18.07
CA GLY A 630 18.50 -19.94 -18.37
C GLY A 630 17.80 -18.88 -17.54
N SER A 631 16.79 -19.25 -16.74
CA SER A 631 16.10 -18.29 -15.89
C SER A 631 16.91 -17.97 -14.63
N LYS A 632 16.88 -16.72 -14.21
CA LYS A 632 17.38 -16.28 -12.91
C LYS A 632 16.21 -16.10 -11.93
N THR A 633 16.51 -16.21 -10.64
CA THR A 633 15.61 -15.72 -9.58
C THR A 633 15.93 -14.24 -9.35
N LEU A 634 14.92 -13.38 -9.40
CA LEU A 634 15.02 -12.03 -8.87
C LEU A 634 14.63 -12.05 -7.40
N TYR A 635 15.54 -11.69 -6.51
CA TYR A 635 15.25 -11.37 -5.11
C TYR A 635 15.00 -9.88 -4.96
N PHE A 636 14.04 -9.50 -4.13
CA PHE A 636 13.68 -8.10 -3.92
C PHE A 636 13.04 -7.85 -2.56
N HIS A 637 13.07 -6.59 -2.13
CA HIS A 637 12.40 -6.12 -0.91
C HIS A 637 12.02 -4.64 -1.01
N SER A 638 11.06 -4.22 -0.19
CA SER A 638 10.73 -2.82 0.03
C SER A 638 11.65 -2.17 1.08
N LEU A 639 11.78 -0.84 1.04
CA LEU A 639 12.63 -0.11 1.99
C LEU A 639 12.16 -0.32 3.43
N SER A 640 10.84 -0.23 3.61
CA SER A 640 10.16 -0.39 4.90
C SER A 640 9.88 -1.86 5.25
N GLY A 641 10.43 -2.84 4.51
CA GLY A 641 10.19 -4.26 4.71
C GLY A 641 11.32 -5.00 5.43
N ILE A 642 10.96 -6.05 6.18
CA ILE A 642 11.92 -7.02 6.76
C ILE A 642 11.93 -8.36 6.00
N HIS A 643 10.96 -8.55 5.10
CA HIS A 643 10.84 -9.74 4.27
C HIS A 643 11.64 -9.59 2.99
N GLU A 644 12.23 -10.71 2.55
CA GLU A 644 12.77 -10.85 1.21
C GLU A 644 11.77 -11.65 0.38
N PHE A 645 11.54 -11.22 -0.86
CA PHE A 645 10.65 -11.88 -1.79
C PHE A 645 11.44 -12.36 -3.01
N SER A 646 10.85 -13.25 -3.79
CA SER A 646 11.47 -13.73 -5.01
C SER A 646 10.47 -14.06 -6.11
N VAL A 647 10.94 -13.98 -7.35
CA VAL A 647 10.19 -14.36 -8.56
C VAL A 647 11.16 -14.82 -9.65
N SER A 648 10.72 -15.75 -10.50
CA SER A 648 11.53 -16.13 -11.67
C SER A 648 11.48 -15.06 -12.75
N THR A 649 12.64 -14.75 -13.33
CA THR A 649 12.75 -13.88 -14.51
C THR A 649 11.93 -14.36 -15.70
N ASN A 650 11.62 -15.67 -15.83
CA ASN A 650 10.73 -16.16 -16.89
C ASN A 650 9.33 -15.54 -16.82
N ILE A 651 8.83 -15.29 -15.60
CA ILE A 651 7.54 -14.62 -15.38
C ILE A 651 7.66 -13.14 -15.76
N LEU A 652 8.74 -12.49 -15.32
CA LEU A 652 8.97 -11.06 -15.59
C LEU A 652 9.16 -10.76 -17.08
N LYS A 653 9.86 -11.65 -17.81
CA LYS A 653 10.14 -11.53 -19.25
C LYS A 653 8.91 -11.75 -20.13
N ASN A 654 7.84 -12.36 -19.59
CA ASN A 654 6.62 -12.66 -20.33
C ASN A 654 5.52 -11.62 -20.10
N LYS A 655 5.50 -10.58 -20.93
CA LYS A 655 4.47 -9.52 -20.92
C LYS A 655 3.03 -10.04 -20.94
N THR A 656 2.75 -11.21 -21.53
CA THR A 656 1.36 -11.72 -21.61
C THR A 656 0.89 -12.41 -20.33
N GLN A 657 1.80 -12.96 -19.53
CA GLN A 657 1.44 -13.68 -18.30
C GLN A 657 0.85 -12.77 -17.23
N ILE A 658 1.20 -11.49 -17.23
CA ILE A 658 0.72 -10.50 -16.24
C ILE A 658 -0.80 -10.28 -16.30
N TYR A 659 -1.45 -10.65 -17.40
CA TYR A 659 -2.90 -10.53 -17.55
C TYR A 659 -3.68 -11.74 -17.00
N TYR A 660 -2.99 -12.78 -16.54
CA TYR A 660 -3.62 -13.99 -16.01
C TYR A 660 -3.38 -14.14 -14.50
N PRO A 661 -4.41 -14.21 -13.64
CA PRO A 661 -4.24 -14.24 -12.17
C PRO A 661 -3.27 -15.31 -11.63
N ARG A 662 -2.97 -16.35 -12.41
CA ARG A 662 -1.98 -17.38 -12.07
C ARG A 662 -0.56 -16.85 -11.88
N TYR A 663 -0.18 -15.70 -12.48
CA TYR A 663 1.17 -15.15 -12.30
C TYR A 663 1.41 -14.69 -10.86
N LEU A 664 0.36 -14.26 -10.13
CA LEU A 664 0.43 -13.83 -8.73
C LEU A 664 1.02 -14.93 -7.84
N ARG A 665 0.70 -16.20 -8.12
CA ARG A 665 1.22 -17.36 -7.38
C ARG A 665 2.70 -17.68 -7.64
N GLN A 666 3.35 -16.97 -8.58
CA GLN A 666 4.75 -17.20 -8.93
C GLN A 666 5.70 -16.36 -8.08
N PHE A 667 5.20 -15.31 -7.44
CA PHE A 667 5.91 -14.56 -6.42
C PHE A 667 5.91 -15.34 -5.11
N ARG A 668 7.04 -15.34 -4.41
CA ARG A 668 7.24 -16.11 -3.19
C ARG A 668 7.81 -15.24 -2.10
N VAL A 669 7.35 -15.46 -0.87
CA VAL A 669 8.07 -15.03 0.32
C VAL A 669 9.30 -15.92 0.46
N THR A 670 10.49 -15.33 0.34
CA THR A 670 11.77 -16.04 0.48
C THR A 670 12.10 -16.27 1.95
N GLY A 671 11.74 -15.31 2.80
CA GLY A 671 11.92 -15.39 4.24
C GLY A 671 11.94 -14.02 4.91
N ASN A 672 12.36 -13.97 6.17
CA ASN A 672 12.38 -12.77 7.00
C ASN A 672 13.76 -12.55 7.63
N ARG A 673 14.29 -11.32 7.53
CA ARG A 673 15.58 -10.91 8.07
C ARG A 673 15.55 -10.63 9.59
N GLY A 674 14.37 -10.35 10.15
CA GLY A 674 14.12 -10.03 11.57
C GLY A 674 13.86 -8.54 11.82
N LEU A 675 13.53 -8.16 13.06
CA LEU A 675 13.22 -6.76 13.40
C LEU A 675 14.41 -5.82 13.18
N ASN A 676 14.09 -4.58 12.80
CA ASN A 676 15.06 -3.50 12.54
C ASN A 676 16.09 -3.84 11.44
N THR A 677 15.71 -4.61 10.42
CA THR A 677 16.60 -5.04 9.33
C THR A 677 16.30 -4.42 7.96
N GLN A 678 15.63 -3.26 7.97
CA GLN A 678 15.33 -2.47 6.79
C GLN A 678 16.60 -2.23 5.96
N SER A 679 16.47 -2.44 4.66
CA SER A 679 17.60 -2.45 3.73
C SER A 679 17.29 -1.57 2.52
N THR A 680 18.31 -0.83 2.09
CA THR A 680 18.24 0.08 0.94
C THR A 680 18.73 -0.59 -0.34
N SER A 681 19.65 -1.55 -0.25
CA SER A 681 20.33 -2.17 -1.38
C SER A 681 20.90 -3.53 -1.00
N SER A 682 21.06 -4.38 -2.03
CA SER A 682 21.58 -5.73 -1.90
C SER A 682 22.41 -6.11 -3.13
N VAL A 683 23.43 -6.94 -2.93
CA VAL A 683 24.28 -7.45 -4.02
C VAL A 683 24.60 -8.93 -3.79
N LEU A 684 24.69 -9.70 -4.87
CA LEU A 684 24.99 -11.13 -4.83
C LEU A 684 26.43 -11.37 -5.27
N ASP A 685 27.15 -12.18 -4.51
CA ASP A 685 28.35 -12.85 -4.99
C ASP A 685 27.96 -14.12 -5.77
N GLU A 686 27.94 -14.04 -7.10
CA GLU A 686 27.56 -15.15 -7.98
C GLU A 686 28.39 -16.41 -7.74
N SER A 687 29.66 -16.28 -7.32
CA SER A 687 30.56 -17.41 -7.11
C SER A 687 30.23 -18.22 -5.85
N THR A 688 29.58 -17.60 -4.86
CA THR A 688 29.27 -18.23 -3.57
C THR A 688 27.78 -18.41 -3.34
N GLY A 689 26.92 -17.67 -4.05
CA GLY A 689 25.48 -17.65 -3.81
C GLY A 689 25.09 -16.83 -2.58
N ILE A 690 25.97 -15.99 -2.04
CA ILE A 690 25.70 -15.17 -0.85
C ILE A 690 25.22 -13.79 -1.27
N ILE A 691 24.08 -13.36 -0.73
CA ILE A 691 23.58 -11.99 -0.86
C ILE A 691 24.04 -11.18 0.33
N TYR A 692 24.55 -9.97 0.08
CA TYR A 692 24.88 -8.97 1.08
C TYR A 692 23.84 -7.85 1.08
N PHE A 693 23.45 -7.39 2.26
CA PHE A 693 22.41 -6.40 2.48
C PHE A 693 22.95 -5.22 3.26
N THR A 694 22.54 -4.01 2.89
CA THR A 694 22.66 -2.84 3.77
C THR A 694 21.65 -2.94 4.91
N GLN A 695 21.98 -2.42 6.10
CA GLN A 695 21.11 -2.47 7.28
C GLN A 695 21.03 -1.10 7.94
N VAL A 696 19.99 -0.34 7.59
CA VAL A 696 19.89 1.08 7.94
C VAL A 696 19.79 1.30 9.44
N ASN A 697 18.84 0.61 10.09
CA ASN A 697 18.59 0.78 11.53
C ASN A 697 19.67 0.17 12.43
N LYS A 698 20.68 -0.50 11.84
CA LYS A 698 21.78 -1.16 12.57
C LYS A 698 23.16 -0.62 12.22
N ASN A 699 23.25 0.39 11.35
CA ASN A 699 24.51 0.90 10.81
C ASN A 699 25.45 -0.21 10.32
N ALA A 700 24.91 -1.17 9.57
CA ALA A 700 25.57 -2.46 9.34
C ALA A 700 25.46 -2.97 7.90
N ILE A 701 26.31 -3.95 7.58
CA ILE A 701 26.19 -4.83 6.42
C ILE A 701 25.95 -6.24 6.93
N ALA A 702 24.95 -6.89 6.37
CA ALA A 702 24.62 -8.27 6.66
C ALA A 702 24.73 -9.15 5.41
N CYS A 703 24.62 -10.45 5.61
CA CYS A 703 24.65 -11.43 4.54
C CYS A 703 23.66 -12.57 4.79
N TRP A 704 23.34 -13.28 3.71
CA TRP A 704 22.57 -14.52 3.73
C TRP A 704 23.04 -15.43 2.59
N ASP A 705 23.32 -16.68 2.91
CA ASP A 705 23.62 -17.72 1.92
C ASP A 705 22.30 -18.28 1.36
N THR A 706 22.06 -18.07 0.06
CA THR A 706 20.79 -18.43 -0.61
C THR A 706 20.49 -19.92 -0.65
N GLN A 707 21.46 -20.76 -0.27
CA GLN A 707 21.24 -22.20 -0.10
C GLN A 707 20.49 -22.55 1.19
N ASN A 708 20.39 -21.61 2.13
CA ASN A 708 19.67 -21.76 3.38
C ASN A 708 18.35 -20.97 3.35
N GLU A 709 17.37 -21.41 4.11
CA GLU A 709 16.17 -20.62 4.37
C GLU A 709 16.53 -19.28 5.01
N LEU A 710 15.93 -18.18 4.55
CA LEU A 710 16.14 -16.86 5.13
C LEU A 710 15.29 -16.70 6.39
N LYS A 711 15.96 -16.67 7.53
CA LYS A 711 15.37 -16.45 8.85
C LYS A 711 16.32 -15.62 9.71
N PRO A 712 15.88 -15.02 10.82
CA PRO A 712 16.75 -14.21 11.67
C PRO A 712 18.04 -14.93 12.10
N GLU A 713 18.03 -16.26 12.19
CA GLU A 713 19.20 -17.07 12.58
C GLU A 713 20.21 -17.29 11.44
N THR A 714 19.78 -17.22 10.19
CA THR A 714 20.65 -17.37 8.99
C THR A 714 21.02 -16.02 8.38
N PHE A 715 20.39 -14.95 8.85
CA PHE A 715 20.72 -13.57 8.55
C PHE A 715 21.85 -13.07 9.45
N ILE A 716 23.04 -12.85 8.88
CA ILE A 716 24.26 -12.62 9.66
C ILE A 716 24.79 -11.22 9.42
N ILE A 717 24.92 -10.42 10.48
CA ILE A 717 25.65 -9.15 10.42
C ILE A 717 27.16 -9.45 10.32
N VAL A 718 27.80 -8.92 9.27
CA VAL A 718 29.21 -9.17 8.94
C VAL A 718 30.09 -7.94 9.12
N ALA A 719 29.51 -6.75 9.10
CA ALA A 719 30.20 -5.49 9.42
C ALA A 719 29.25 -4.51 10.11
N GLU A 720 29.75 -3.76 11.09
CA GLU A 720 29.03 -2.71 11.83
C GLU A 720 29.95 -1.50 11.98
N ASP A 721 29.42 -0.29 11.78
CA ASP A 721 30.16 0.96 11.97
C ASP A 721 29.23 2.14 12.23
N ASP A 722 29.00 2.47 13.50
CA ASP A 722 28.07 3.53 13.91
C ASP A 722 28.47 4.95 13.44
N GLU A 723 29.73 5.16 13.03
CA GLU A 723 30.20 6.47 12.57
C GLU A 723 30.14 6.59 11.04
N ARG A 724 30.43 5.50 10.32
CA ARG A 724 30.62 5.54 8.86
C ARG A 724 29.53 4.83 8.08
N LEU A 725 28.80 3.88 8.67
CA LEU A 725 27.64 3.20 8.07
C LEU A 725 26.31 3.79 8.56
N ILE A 726 26.24 5.10 8.81
CA ILE A 726 25.03 5.79 9.32
C ILE A 726 23.81 5.58 8.41
N TYR A 727 24.00 5.66 7.10
CA TYR A 727 22.96 5.33 6.12
C TYR A 727 23.61 4.61 4.94
N PRO A 728 23.81 3.28 5.02
CA PRO A 728 24.38 2.51 3.94
C PRO A 728 23.36 2.53 2.79
N ASN A 729 23.65 3.27 1.74
CA ASN A 729 22.71 3.59 0.67
C ASN A 729 22.83 2.65 -0.52
N ASP A 730 24.05 2.29 -0.92
CA ASP A 730 24.27 1.40 -2.04
C ASP A 730 25.45 0.46 -1.81
N ILE A 731 25.43 -0.71 -2.43
CA ILE A 731 26.39 -1.79 -2.20
C ILE A 731 26.71 -2.50 -3.53
N VAL A 732 27.99 -2.66 -3.83
CA VAL A 732 28.45 -3.33 -5.06
C VAL A 732 29.64 -4.24 -4.80
N ILE A 733 29.79 -5.25 -5.65
CA ILE A 733 30.93 -6.17 -5.65
C ILE A 733 31.76 -5.91 -6.90
N ASP A 734 33.08 -5.78 -6.72
CA ASP A 734 34.02 -5.95 -7.82
C ASP A 734 34.46 -7.42 -7.89
N PRO A 735 34.00 -8.18 -8.89
CA PRO A 735 34.32 -9.60 -9.00
C PRO A 735 35.80 -9.85 -9.33
N LYS A 736 36.50 -8.88 -9.96
CA LYS A 736 37.91 -9.04 -10.34
C LYS A 736 38.81 -8.93 -9.12
N THR A 737 38.55 -7.97 -8.24
CA THR A 737 39.39 -7.74 -7.05
C THR A 737 38.87 -8.40 -5.78
N ARG A 738 37.69 -9.07 -5.84
CA ARG A 738 37.02 -9.69 -4.68
C ARG A 738 36.85 -8.70 -3.53
N LYS A 739 36.39 -7.49 -3.86
CA LYS A 739 36.11 -6.43 -2.89
C LYS A 739 34.65 -6.05 -2.93
N LEU A 740 34.10 -5.78 -1.75
CA LEU A 740 32.77 -5.21 -1.59
C LEU A 740 32.90 -3.75 -1.22
N TYR A 741 32.18 -2.89 -1.95
CA TYR A 741 32.15 -1.46 -1.73
C TYR A 741 30.77 -1.02 -1.26
N VAL A 742 30.74 -0.11 -0.29
CA VAL A 742 29.50 0.46 0.24
C VAL A 742 29.56 1.96 0.12
N LEU A 743 28.55 2.55 -0.50
CA LEU A 743 28.28 3.98 -0.39
C LEU A 743 27.39 4.19 0.83
N SER A 744 27.94 4.81 1.86
CA SER A 744 27.18 5.29 3.00
C SER A 744 27.04 6.79 2.90
N ASN A 745 25.80 7.28 2.89
CA ASN A 745 25.53 8.70 2.86
C ASN A 745 24.81 9.11 4.15
N ASN A 746 24.26 10.33 4.18
CA ASN A 746 23.51 10.83 5.31
C ASN A 746 22.21 11.51 4.85
N LEU A 747 21.57 10.89 3.85
CA LEU A 747 20.39 11.41 3.15
C LEU A 747 19.20 11.74 4.08
N PRO A 748 18.87 10.93 5.11
CA PRO A 748 17.80 11.31 6.04
C PRO A 748 18.14 12.56 6.87
N VAL A 749 19.41 12.77 7.23
CA VAL A 749 19.82 14.00 7.93
C VAL A 749 19.71 15.24 7.02
N LEU A 750 19.83 15.10 5.70
CA LEU A 750 19.53 16.18 4.74
C LEU A 750 18.04 16.53 4.76
N HIS A 751 17.16 15.53 4.70
CA HIS A 751 15.71 15.76 4.64
C HIS A 751 15.15 16.39 5.92
N TYR A 752 15.78 16.13 7.07
CA TYR A 752 15.28 16.55 8.37
C TYR A 752 16.23 17.50 9.14
N GLY A 753 17.36 17.92 8.55
CA GLY A 753 18.43 18.68 9.23
C GLY A 753 19.43 19.37 8.29
N LYS A 754 20.64 19.70 8.80
CA LYS A 754 21.77 20.25 8.02
C LYS A 754 23.00 19.38 8.20
N TYR A 755 23.81 19.23 7.15
CA TYR A 755 25.13 18.61 7.25
C TYR A 755 26.06 19.44 8.15
N ASN A 756 27.03 18.76 8.76
CA ASN A 756 28.16 19.46 9.35
C ASN A 756 29.27 19.55 8.29
N PRO A 757 29.50 20.72 7.67
CA PRO A 757 30.49 20.85 6.60
C PRO A 757 31.95 20.69 7.09
N THR A 758 32.17 20.57 8.40
CA THR A 758 33.51 20.36 9.00
C THR A 758 33.82 18.89 9.27
N LYS A 759 32.90 17.98 8.97
CA LYS A 759 33.07 16.52 9.09
C LYS A 759 32.80 15.85 7.74
N ASN A 760 33.37 14.66 7.54
CA ASN A 760 32.96 13.81 6.43
C ASN A 760 31.50 13.42 6.64
N ASN A 761 30.67 13.65 5.62
CA ASN A 761 29.24 13.33 5.61
C ASN A 761 28.93 12.13 4.72
N PHE A 762 29.84 11.78 3.80
CA PHE A 762 29.68 10.66 2.87
C PHE A 762 30.92 9.78 2.88
N TYR A 763 30.72 8.46 2.82
CA TYR A 763 31.78 7.48 2.85
C TYR A 763 31.63 6.48 1.72
N ILE A 764 32.73 6.23 1.03
CA ILE A 764 32.89 5.02 0.22
C ILE A 764 33.77 4.09 1.02
N LEU A 765 33.17 3.01 1.51
CA LEU A 765 33.82 2.00 2.34
C LEU A 765 34.14 0.77 1.50
N VAL A 766 35.18 0.03 1.89
CA VAL A 766 35.58 -1.22 1.25
C VAL A 766 35.95 -2.28 2.26
N ALA A 767 35.65 -3.52 1.93
CA ALA A 767 36.08 -4.70 2.67
C ALA A 767 36.45 -5.86 1.72
N SER A 768 37.24 -6.80 2.23
CA SER A 768 37.54 -8.06 1.52
C SER A 768 36.29 -8.92 1.45
N LEU A 769 35.87 -9.29 0.24
CA LEU A 769 34.69 -10.13 0.04
C LEU A 769 34.90 -11.53 0.61
N ASP A 770 36.14 -12.04 0.57
CA ASP A 770 36.45 -13.37 1.09
C ASP A 770 36.40 -13.42 2.63
N GLU A 771 36.84 -12.34 3.31
CA GLU A 771 36.69 -12.21 4.77
C GLU A 771 35.21 -12.12 5.17
N LEU A 772 34.42 -11.33 4.43
CA LEU A 772 32.97 -11.23 4.65
C LEU A 772 32.26 -12.56 4.39
N THR A 773 32.66 -13.30 3.36
CA THR A 773 32.15 -14.65 3.03
C THR A 773 32.44 -15.63 4.17
N ALA A 774 33.67 -15.65 4.68
CA ALA A 774 34.03 -16.49 5.81
C ALA A 774 33.25 -16.12 7.08
N ALA A 775 33.06 -14.83 7.35
CA ALA A 775 32.23 -14.34 8.45
C ALA A 775 30.75 -14.74 8.29
N CYS A 776 30.25 -14.76 7.05
CA CYS A 776 28.90 -15.19 6.72
C CYS A 776 28.67 -16.67 7.00
N ARG A 777 29.64 -17.52 6.63
CA ARG A 777 29.56 -18.98 6.73
C ARG A 777 29.96 -19.54 8.10
N SER A 778 30.58 -18.74 8.96
CA SER A 778 30.96 -19.17 10.32
C SER A 778 29.74 -19.22 11.26
N GLU A 779 28.97 -20.30 11.11
CA GLU A 779 27.98 -20.97 12.00
C GLU A 779 27.25 -20.14 13.07
N SER A 780 25.90 -20.09 12.94
CA SER A 780 24.89 -20.62 13.89
C SER A 780 25.19 -20.67 15.41
N GLY A 781 25.94 -19.71 15.95
CA GLY A 781 26.31 -19.63 17.36
C GLY A 781 25.98 -18.28 17.97
N ASN A 782 25.10 -18.30 18.97
CA ASN A 782 24.68 -17.24 19.89
C ASN A 782 25.44 -15.89 19.75
N TRP A 783 24.75 -14.85 19.27
CA TRP A 783 25.25 -13.48 19.05
C TRP A 783 26.11 -12.93 20.20
N PHE A 784 25.80 -13.32 21.45
CA PHE A 784 26.53 -12.91 22.64
C PHE A 784 28.02 -13.35 22.65
N MET A 785 28.33 -14.52 22.08
CA MET A 785 29.71 -15.04 22.02
C MET A 785 30.55 -14.35 20.92
N ARG A 786 29.91 -13.79 19.88
CA ARG A 786 30.59 -13.02 18.82
C ARG A 786 31.08 -11.64 19.31
N LYS A 787 30.31 -10.96 20.16
CA LYS A 787 30.69 -9.64 20.73
C LYS A 787 31.95 -9.73 21.62
N ILE A 788 32.16 -10.88 22.26
CA ILE A 788 33.31 -11.15 23.14
C ILE A 788 34.58 -11.52 22.34
N LYS A 789 34.45 -12.10 21.13
CA LYS A 789 35.58 -12.56 20.30
C LYS A 789 36.01 -11.61 19.16
N GLY A 790 35.38 -10.44 19.00
CA GLY A 790 35.79 -9.45 18.00
C GLY A 790 35.51 -9.86 16.54
N GLY A 791 34.35 -10.46 16.27
CA GLY A 791 34.03 -11.11 14.98
C GLY A 791 33.48 -10.23 13.84
N ALA A 792 33.43 -8.90 13.96
CA ALA A 792 32.98 -8.03 12.87
C ALA A 792 34.15 -7.68 11.93
N VAL A 793 33.95 -7.83 10.62
CA VAL A 793 34.96 -7.45 9.62
C VAL A 793 35.09 -5.93 9.60
N LYS A 794 36.31 -5.42 9.77
CA LYS A 794 36.56 -3.96 9.75
C LYS A 794 36.40 -3.42 8.33
N VAL A 795 35.40 -2.57 8.14
CA VAL A 795 35.30 -1.74 6.92
C VAL A 795 36.35 -0.63 6.94
N LYS A 796 37.03 -0.45 5.81
CA LYS A 796 38.02 0.61 5.61
C LYS A 796 37.43 1.71 4.74
N SER A 797 37.70 2.97 5.08
CA SER A 797 37.32 4.09 4.23
C SER A 797 38.24 4.15 3.02
N VAL A 798 37.67 4.12 1.81
CA VAL A 798 38.38 4.44 0.57
C VAL A 798 38.39 5.95 0.39
N PHE A 799 37.23 6.58 0.55
CA PHE A 799 37.05 8.02 0.46
C PHE A 799 36.09 8.51 1.55
N GLY A 800 36.32 9.73 2.02
CA GLY A 800 35.46 10.44 2.96
C GLY A 800 35.30 11.88 2.49
N PHE A 801 34.06 12.28 2.22
CA PHE A 801 33.73 13.57 1.63
C PHE A 801 32.86 14.40 2.57
#